data_AF-A0A969Y8A4-F1
#
_entry.id   AF-A0A969Y8A4-F1
#
_cell.length_a   1.000
_cell.length_b   1.000
_cell.length_c   1.000
_cell.angle_alpha   90.00
_cell.angle_beta   90.00
_cell.angle_gamma   90.00
#
_symmetry.space_group_name_H-M   'P 1'
#
loop_
_entity.id
_entity.type
_entity.pdbx_description
1 polymer ?
#
loop_
_entity_poly.entity_id
_entity_poly.type
_entity_poly.pdbx_seq_one_letter_code
_entity_poly.pdbx_strand_id
1 'polypeptide(L)'
;MNFTPLFAAASGGTLLRLTPVDLLIIVIYFVMVLIIGGYLRKYASTGEEFFMAGRKMTAWIAGLSFISANLSSLETMGWSAMAYQYGMLGAHAYLIGAIPAILFLAVVMMPFYYICKTHSVPGYLKLRYGEGSRVLAGVSFTFMTVLVCGVNMFAMASVLHLLLGWNIHVSIWVSSLTVAVYVALGGLLSAVFNEVLQFFLIWLGILLVPILGLVEAGGLSGMMDRINAANPGTNFTSLWANMGSASDNPMGMHWTGMVFGLGLAVSFGYWCTDFLQVQRVMAAKSLRAAQNGTIIGAVLKMCVPIIVTLPGLLGLAILQEKAGIKLLPEHEAQATGGYSYNQVLPLMMARYLGPGLLGLGVTAMIAGFMSGMAGNVSAFATVWTYDVYQPLLNRNAPDRHYVSMGRWCSIIGVLIAIVTAYASMLFSNILVYLQVLVLFFIVPLFGVVIMGMLWKQATPAGGFWGLATGTLASICMFLYVHWFPGWYVPFMEKDVKDLPALAQKLHSASTPIAAHVSQNLSPQTRQLLADFVGSDKVGAMQQKGLWNRLQQAVRTPDPEVLRVRTALVKDLNSLLNQPGLYTAERFSGVSLDQAARQTDPSKLKSEDLARFNRRLLVSAFPAELAPMRKLEATQLNPRHAEHIATSPKAQDMAVNMFSAFWSLLLTIGTVIMVSLFTRPKPDSEIKHLVYGLAPLPDEGQCPWYEKPVFWAAVVGVVLVIVNIIFW
;
A
#
# COMPACT_ATOMS: atom_id res chain seq x y z
N MET A 1 9.08 23.58 33.72
CA MET A 1 7.90 23.45 32.83
C MET A 1 7.73 24.77 32.10
N ASN A 2 8.29 24.90 30.89
CA ASN A 2 8.10 26.08 30.04
C ASN A 2 7.23 25.66 28.86
N PHE A 3 5.98 26.12 28.87
CA PHE A 3 5.07 26.02 27.72
C PHE A 3 5.52 27.03 26.67
N THR A 4 6.25 26.56 25.66
CA THR A 4 6.40 27.29 24.40
C THR A 4 5.06 27.32 23.66
N PRO A 5 4.73 28.41 22.94
CA PRO A 5 3.42 28.56 22.32
C PRO A 5 3.25 27.55 21.18
N LEU A 6 2.12 26.83 21.20
CA LEU A 6 1.68 25.82 20.22
C LEU A 6 1.60 26.32 18.75
N PHE A 7 1.89 27.60 18.50
CA PHE A 7 1.77 28.27 17.21
C PHE A 7 3.10 28.87 16.70
N ALA A 8 4.25 28.47 17.26
CA ALA A 8 5.53 28.83 16.68
C ALA A 8 5.69 28.14 15.30
N ALA A 9 5.33 28.86 14.24
CA ALA A 9 5.62 28.50 12.86
C ALA A 9 7.12 28.20 12.74
N ALA A 10 7.44 27.00 12.27
CA ALA A 10 8.81 26.59 12.05
C ALA A 10 9.46 27.54 11.03
N SER A 11 10.59 28.13 11.43
CA SER A 11 11.48 28.97 10.63
C SER A 11 12.35 28.13 9.68
N GLY A 12 11.73 27.28 8.87
CA GLY A 12 12.34 26.62 7.71
C GLY A 12 11.56 27.04 6.47
N GLY A 13 12.24 27.53 5.44
CA GLY A 13 11.58 28.11 4.26
C GLY A 13 10.50 27.20 3.69
N THR A 14 9.26 27.68 3.68
CA THR A 14 8.12 26.98 3.08
C THR A 14 8.37 26.84 1.58
N LEU A 15 8.36 25.62 1.04
CA LEU A 15 8.50 25.36 -0.41
C LEU A 15 7.42 26.05 -1.25
N LEU A 16 6.24 26.27 -0.65
CA LEU A 16 5.08 26.84 -1.29
C LEU A 16 4.40 27.85 -0.38
N ARG A 17 3.97 28.97 -0.95
CA ARG A 17 3.10 29.95 -0.28
C ARG A 17 1.73 29.92 -0.95
N LEU A 18 0.70 29.52 -0.20
CA LEU A 18 -0.67 29.68 -0.66
C LEU A 18 -0.97 31.18 -0.82
N THR A 19 -1.46 31.55 -1.99
CA THR A 19 -1.95 32.89 -2.26
C THR A 19 -3.34 33.10 -1.66
N PRO A 20 -3.81 34.35 -1.50
CA PRO A 20 -5.18 34.60 -1.06
C PRO A 20 -6.25 33.95 -1.96
N VAL A 21 -5.97 33.79 -3.25
CA VAL A 21 -6.86 33.10 -4.20
C VAL A 21 -6.95 31.61 -3.88
N ASP A 22 -5.83 30.98 -3.54
CA ASP A 22 -5.80 29.57 -3.14
C ASP A 22 -6.64 29.33 -1.88
N LEU A 23 -6.48 30.21 -0.88
CA LEU A 23 -7.26 30.15 0.36
C LEU A 23 -8.75 30.39 0.09
N LEU A 24 -9.10 31.32 -0.79
CA LEU A 24 -10.49 31.58 -1.17
C LEU A 24 -11.15 30.32 -1.76
N ILE A 25 -10.46 29.59 -2.63
CA ILE A 25 -10.97 28.34 -3.23
C ILE A 25 -11.24 27.30 -2.14
N ILE A 26 -10.31 27.12 -1.19
CA ILE A 26 -10.46 26.19 -0.08
C ILE A 26 -11.67 26.57 0.80
N VAL A 27 -11.83 27.86 1.11
CA VAL A 27 -12.98 28.36 1.89
C VAL A 27 -14.29 28.14 1.15
N ILE A 28 -14.36 28.44 -0.15
CA ILE A 28 -15.55 28.19 -0.97
C ILE A 28 -15.94 26.71 -0.94
N TYR A 29 -14.96 25.81 -1.05
CA TYR A 29 -15.20 24.38 -0.94
C TYR A 29 -15.82 23.99 0.41
N PHE A 30 -15.26 24.42 1.53
CA PHE A 30 -15.82 24.11 2.85
C PHE A 30 -17.22 24.69 3.03
N VAL A 31 -17.46 25.93 2.59
CA VAL A 31 -18.79 26.55 2.64
C VAL A 31 -19.79 25.74 1.80
N MET A 32 -19.41 25.33 0.60
CA MET A 32 -20.26 24.53 -0.29
C MET A 32 -20.63 23.17 0.33
N VAL A 33 -19.66 22.45 0.89
CA VAL A 33 -19.88 21.17 1.58
C VAL A 33 -20.82 21.32 2.77
N LEU A 34 -20.64 22.37 3.58
CA LEU A 34 -21.51 22.66 4.73
C LEU A 34 -22.93 23.03 4.32
N ILE A 35 -23.09 23.83 3.25
CA ILE A 35 -24.41 24.20 2.70
C ILE A 35 -25.14 22.96 2.19
N ILE A 36 -24.48 22.13 1.38
CA ILE A 36 -25.06 20.90 0.84
C ILE A 36 -25.46 19.97 1.98
N GLY A 37 -24.59 19.77 2.96
CA GLY A 37 -24.87 18.89 4.09
C GLY A 37 -26.02 19.39 4.97
N GLY A 38 -26.05 20.69 5.27
CA GLY A 38 -27.14 21.32 6.00
C GLY A 38 -28.47 21.23 5.26
N TYR A 39 -28.47 21.45 3.95
CA TYR A 39 -29.67 21.36 3.10
C TYR A 39 -30.20 19.93 3.03
N LEU A 40 -29.33 18.93 2.88
CA LEU A 40 -29.73 17.52 2.71
C LEU A 40 -30.17 16.85 4.02
N ARG A 41 -29.75 17.38 5.17
CA ARG A 41 -30.16 16.86 6.49
C ARG A 41 -31.67 16.75 6.66
N LYS A 42 -32.46 17.64 6.05
CA LYS A 42 -33.93 17.62 6.14
C LYS A 42 -34.60 16.45 5.39
N TYR A 43 -33.86 15.75 4.53
CA TYR A 43 -34.35 14.59 3.76
C TYR A 43 -33.89 13.23 4.32
N ALA A 44 -33.14 13.21 5.43
CA ALA A 44 -32.63 11.99 6.06
C ALA A 44 -33.40 11.67 7.35
N SER A 45 -34.66 11.23 7.23
CA SER A 45 -35.56 11.08 8.39
C SER A 45 -35.69 9.64 8.89
N THR A 46 -35.34 8.64 8.07
CA THR A 46 -35.44 7.21 8.40
C THR A 46 -34.10 6.48 8.23
N GLY A 47 -33.95 5.31 8.87
CA GLY A 47 -32.74 4.49 8.75
C GLY A 47 -32.49 3.98 7.32
N GLU A 48 -33.53 3.69 6.55
CA GLU A 48 -33.40 3.25 5.16
C GLU A 48 -32.95 4.40 4.23
N GLU A 49 -33.45 5.62 4.45
CA GLU A 49 -32.94 6.82 3.79
C GLU A 49 -31.48 7.09 4.18
N PHE A 50 -31.13 6.85 5.45
CA PHE A 50 -29.78 7.08 5.98
C PHE A 50 -28.75 6.09 5.42
N PHE A 51 -29.05 4.79 5.36
CA PHE A 51 -28.09 3.74 4.96
C PHE A 51 -28.14 3.36 3.47
N MET A 52 -29.30 3.46 2.80
CA MET A 52 -29.50 2.95 1.43
C MET A 52 -29.89 4.02 0.41
N ALA A 53 -29.89 5.30 0.80
CA ALA A 53 -30.39 6.42 -0.01
C ALA A 53 -31.78 6.14 -0.63
N GLY A 54 -32.60 5.33 0.05
CA GLY A 54 -33.93 4.91 -0.41
C GLY A 54 -33.98 4.05 -1.68
N ARG A 55 -32.86 3.45 -2.13
CA ARG A 55 -32.76 2.62 -3.34
C ARG A 55 -33.26 3.30 -4.62
N LYS A 56 -32.95 4.58 -4.81
CA LYS A 56 -33.39 5.35 -6.00
C LYS A 56 -32.28 5.67 -7.00
N MET A 57 -31.06 5.17 -6.78
CA MET A 57 -29.91 5.56 -7.60
C MET A 57 -29.96 4.91 -8.99
N THR A 58 -29.67 5.71 -10.02
CA THR A 58 -29.44 5.21 -11.38
C THR A 58 -28.07 4.54 -11.47
N ALA A 59 -27.84 3.75 -12.53
CA ALA A 59 -26.56 3.07 -12.73
C ALA A 59 -25.36 4.04 -12.74
N TRP A 60 -25.49 5.20 -13.39
CA TRP A 60 -24.44 6.22 -13.44
C TRP A 60 -24.10 6.79 -12.06
N ILE A 61 -25.10 7.16 -11.27
CA ILE A 61 -24.88 7.73 -9.93
C ILE A 61 -24.31 6.65 -9.00
N ALA A 62 -24.80 5.40 -9.11
CA ALA A 62 -24.26 4.27 -8.36
C ALA A 62 -22.79 4.01 -8.71
N GLY A 63 -22.42 4.04 -10.00
CA GLY A 63 -21.03 3.86 -10.44
C GLY A 63 -20.09 4.99 -10.01
N LEU A 64 -20.55 6.24 -10.07
CA LEU A 64 -19.79 7.39 -9.54
C LEU A 64 -19.59 7.28 -8.03
N SER A 65 -20.64 6.96 -7.29
CA SER A 65 -20.56 6.77 -5.84
C SER A 65 -19.64 5.61 -5.46
N PHE A 66 -19.70 4.51 -6.20
CA PHE A 66 -18.84 3.33 -6.01
C PHE A 66 -17.35 3.68 -6.13
N ILE A 67 -16.95 4.45 -7.15
CA ILE A 67 -15.54 4.82 -7.31
C ILE A 67 -15.14 5.98 -6.41
N SER A 68 -16.04 6.93 -6.17
CA SER A 68 -15.78 8.05 -5.27
C SER A 68 -15.50 7.62 -3.84
N ALA A 69 -16.17 6.57 -3.35
CA ALA A 69 -15.96 6.05 -2.00
C ALA A 69 -14.58 5.39 -1.84
N ASN A 70 -13.92 5.00 -2.94
CA ASN A 70 -12.53 4.54 -2.92
C ASN A 70 -11.51 5.68 -3.13
N LEU A 71 -11.86 6.67 -3.96
CA LEU A 71 -10.96 7.74 -4.38
C LEU A 71 -10.69 8.72 -3.22
N SER A 72 -9.55 8.51 -2.55
CA SER A 72 -9.14 9.24 -1.34
C SER A 72 -7.75 9.87 -1.48
N SER A 73 -7.35 10.68 -0.49
CA SER A 73 -5.97 11.18 -0.39
C SER A 73 -4.96 10.04 -0.29
N LEU A 74 -5.32 8.96 0.42
CA LEU A 74 -4.54 7.74 0.51
C LEU A 74 -4.38 7.05 -0.85
N GLU A 75 -5.45 6.90 -1.62
CA GLU A 75 -5.41 6.34 -2.97
C GLU A 75 -4.49 7.18 -3.88
N THR A 76 -4.70 8.50 -3.90
CA THR A 76 -3.97 9.39 -4.82
C THR A 76 -2.49 9.50 -4.49
N MET A 77 -2.12 9.74 -3.23
CA MET A 77 -0.72 9.79 -2.81
C MET A 77 -0.05 8.43 -2.86
N GLY A 78 -0.76 7.41 -2.41
CA GLY A 78 -0.25 6.06 -2.29
C GLY A 78 0.16 5.43 -3.60
N TRP A 79 -0.73 5.45 -4.59
CA TRP A 79 -0.43 4.86 -5.89
C TRP A 79 0.54 5.72 -6.71
N SER A 80 0.58 7.04 -6.47
CA SER A 80 1.66 7.89 -7.00
C SER A 80 3.01 7.49 -6.40
N ALA A 81 3.08 7.27 -5.09
CA ALA A 81 4.29 6.81 -4.41
C ALA A 81 4.73 5.42 -4.90
N MET A 82 3.77 4.50 -5.10
CA MET A 82 4.03 3.19 -5.69
C MET A 82 4.57 3.27 -7.12
N ALA A 83 4.03 4.18 -7.94
CA ALA A 83 4.51 4.38 -9.30
C ALA A 83 5.90 5.02 -9.34
N TYR A 84 6.22 5.91 -8.41
CA TYR A 84 7.59 6.42 -8.26
C TYR A 84 8.56 5.31 -7.81
N GLN A 85 8.15 4.49 -6.84
CA GLN A 85 9.01 3.47 -6.22
C GLN A 85 9.24 2.24 -7.13
N TYR A 86 8.20 1.80 -7.85
CA TYR A 86 8.20 0.55 -8.61
C TYR A 86 7.84 0.71 -10.09
N GLY A 87 7.60 1.93 -10.55
CA GLY A 87 7.27 2.21 -11.94
C GLY A 87 5.88 1.72 -12.32
N MET A 88 5.74 1.27 -13.57
CA MET A 88 4.50 0.76 -14.14
C MET A 88 3.97 -0.48 -13.41
N LEU A 89 4.78 -1.18 -12.62
CA LEU A 89 4.30 -2.28 -11.79
C LEU A 89 3.16 -1.87 -10.85
N GLY A 90 3.16 -0.62 -10.36
CA GLY A 90 2.08 -0.09 -9.54
C GLY A 90 0.72 -0.07 -10.25
N ALA A 91 0.69 0.04 -11.58
CA ALA A 91 -0.54 0.05 -12.37
C ALA A 91 -1.28 -1.30 -12.37
N HIS A 92 -0.62 -2.41 -12.02
CA HIS A 92 -1.26 -3.72 -11.88
C HIS A 92 -2.41 -3.71 -10.87
N ALA A 93 -2.33 -2.87 -9.84
CA ALA A 93 -3.40 -2.75 -8.85
C ALA A 93 -4.73 -2.31 -9.45
N TYR A 94 -4.68 -1.58 -10.57
CA TYR A 94 -5.86 -1.22 -11.36
C TYR A 94 -6.17 -2.32 -12.36
N LEU A 95 -5.19 -2.66 -13.21
CA LEU A 95 -5.41 -3.50 -14.38
C LEU A 95 -5.74 -4.96 -14.01
N ILE A 96 -4.80 -5.70 -13.41
CA ILE A 96 -5.05 -7.10 -13.03
C ILE A 96 -5.73 -7.22 -11.65
N GLY A 97 -5.59 -6.19 -10.82
CA GLY A 97 -6.20 -6.08 -9.50
C GLY A 97 -7.68 -5.70 -9.56
N ALA A 98 -7.95 -4.40 -9.66
CA ALA A 98 -9.28 -3.84 -9.50
C ALA A 98 -10.26 -4.26 -10.59
N ILE A 99 -9.90 -4.16 -11.88
CA ILE A 99 -10.88 -4.33 -12.97
C ILE A 99 -11.50 -5.75 -12.97
N PRO A 100 -10.74 -6.85 -12.97
CA PRO A 100 -11.32 -8.20 -12.91
C PRO A 100 -12.18 -8.43 -11.66
N ALA A 101 -11.75 -7.91 -10.51
CA ALA A 101 -12.49 -8.03 -9.26
C ALA A 101 -13.84 -7.28 -9.31
N ILE A 102 -13.86 -6.06 -9.86
CA ILE A 102 -15.08 -5.26 -10.01
C ILE A 102 -16.03 -5.92 -11.02
N LEU A 103 -15.52 -6.47 -12.12
CA LEU A 103 -16.34 -7.21 -13.09
C LEU A 103 -16.91 -8.49 -12.48
N PHE A 104 -16.13 -9.20 -11.67
CA PHE A 104 -16.59 -10.36 -10.91
C PHE A 104 -17.68 -9.97 -9.90
N LEU A 105 -17.49 -8.88 -9.16
CA LEU A 105 -18.53 -8.32 -8.30
C LEU A 105 -19.81 -8.07 -9.12
N ALA A 106 -19.72 -7.34 -10.23
CA ALA A 106 -20.88 -6.95 -11.04
C ALA A 106 -21.67 -8.17 -11.58
N VAL A 107 -20.97 -9.15 -12.16
CA VAL A 107 -21.62 -10.24 -12.88
C VAL A 107 -21.99 -11.39 -11.94
N VAL A 108 -21.10 -11.72 -11.01
CA VAL A 108 -21.30 -12.83 -10.08
C VAL A 108 -21.93 -12.26 -8.81
N MET A 109 -21.16 -11.58 -7.96
CA MET A 109 -21.59 -11.38 -6.57
C MET A 109 -22.78 -10.44 -6.35
N MET A 110 -23.03 -9.48 -7.24
CA MET A 110 -24.17 -8.55 -7.12
C MET A 110 -25.53 -9.27 -7.13
N PRO A 111 -25.83 -10.16 -8.11
CA PRO A 111 -27.00 -11.04 -8.05
C PRO A 111 -27.15 -11.76 -6.71
N PHE A 112 -26.05 -12.32 -6.19
CA PHE A 112 -26.06 -13.04 -4.93
C PHE A 112 -26.39 -12.14 -3.74
N TYR A 113 -25.75 -10.98 -3.62
CA TYR A 113 -26.02 -10.02 -2.55
C TYR A 113 -27.46 -9.51 -2.58
N TYR A 114 -28.06 -9.37 -3.76
CA TYR A 114 -29.46 -9.02 -3.90
C TYR A 114 -30.40 -10.10 -3.34
N ILE A 115 -30.07 -11.39 -3.51
CA ILE A 115 -30.87 -12.53 -3.02
C ILE A 115 -30.72 -12.69 -1.51
N CYS A 116 -29.50 -12.58 -0.98
CA CYS A 116 -29.22 -12.82 0.44
C CYS A 116 -29.95 -11.81 1.36
N LYS A 117 -30.38 -10.66 0.83
CA LYS A 117 -31.02 -9.55 1.58
C LYS A 117 -30.23 -9.13 2.84
N THR A 118 -28.93 -9.41 2.85
CA THR A 118 -28.06 -9.03 3.96
C THR A 118 -27.68 -7.55 3.83
N HIS A 119 -27.57 -6.89 4.98
CA HIS A 119 -27.14 -5.50 5.09
C HIS A 119 -25.70 -5.37 5.58
N SER A 120 -24.92 -6.46 5.66
CA SER A 120 -23.46 -6.45 5.86
C SER A 120 -22.82 -7.79 5.50
N VAL A 121 -21.50 -7.82 5.25
CA VAL A 121 -20.75 -9.07 5.09
C VAL A 121 -20.73 -9.89 6.40
N PRO A 122 -20.51 -9.31 7.59
CA PRO A 122 -20.71 -10.02 8.85
C PRO A 122 -22.14 -10.57 9.00
N GLY A 123 -23.15 -9.85 8.51
CA GLY A 123 -24.54 -10.32 8.42
C GLY A 123 -24.69 -11.56 7.53
N TYR A 124 -24.01 -11.61 6.39
CA TYR A 124 -23.95 -12.83 5.57
C TYR A 124 -23.33 -14.00 6.33
N LEU A 125 -22.17 -13.78 6.97
CA LEU A 125 -21.50 -14.82 7.73
C LEU A 125 -22.31 -15.31 8.93
N LYS A 126 -23.14 -14.45 9.54
CA LYS A 126 -24.11 -14.85 10.55
C LYS A 126 -25.08 -15.90 10.01
N LEU A 127 -25.67 -15.62 8.86
CA LEU A 127 -26.65 -16.51 8.24
C LEU A 127 -25.98 -17.80 7.78
N ARG A 128 -24.79 -17.70 7.16
CA ARG A 128 -24.08 -18.84 6.56
C ARG A 128 -23.36 -19.73 7.58
N TYR A 129 -22.71 -19.15 8.58
CA TYR A 129 -21.80 -19.82 9.51
C TYR A 129 -22.09 -19.57 10.98
N GLY A 130 -23.06 -18.72 11.32
CA GLY A 130 -23.48 -18.47 12.68
C GLY A 130 -22.78 -17.30 13.38
N GLU A 131 -23.12 -17.13 14.66
CA GLU A 131 -22.81 -15.94 15.44
C GLU A 131 -21.30 -15.73 15.67
N GLY A 132 -20.54 -16.80 15.88
CA GLY A 132 -19.08 -16.71 16.07
C GLY A 132 -18.36 -16.13 14.85
N SER A 133 -18.76 -16.53 13.64
CA SER A 133 -18.19 -15.99 12.40
C SER A 133 -18.59 -14.53 12.16
N ARG A 134 -19.82 -14.15 12.53
CA ARG A 134 -20.25 -12.73 12.51
C ARG A 134 -19.35 -11.88 13.39
N VAL A 135 -19.18 -12.28 14.65
CA VAL A 135 -18.40 -11.50 15.62
C VAL A 135 -16.94 -11.40 15.21
N LEU A 136 -16.33 -12.51 14.77
CA LEU A 136 -14.94 -12.51 14.33
C LEU A 136 -14.71 -11.57 13.15
N ALA A 137 -15.61 -11.62 12.15
CA ALA A 137 -15.56 -10.71 11.01
C ALA A 137 -15.82 -9.25 11.42
N GLY A 138 -16.80 -9.00 12.30
CA GLY A 138 -17.13 -7.67 12.79
C GLY A 138 -15.97 -7.02 13.56
N VAL A 139 -15.32 -7.77 14.46
CA VAL A 139 -14.12 -7.31 15.19
C VAL A 139 -12.96 -7.05 14.24
N SER A 140 -12.70 -7.96 13.31
CA SER A 140 -11.63 -7.83 12.30
C SER A 140 -11.82 -6.57 11.45
N PHE A 141 -13.03 -6.37 10.93
CA PHE A 141 -13.37 -5.20 10.11
C PHE A 141 -13.30 -3.90 10.91
N THR A 142 -13.80 -3.90 12.15
CA THR A 142 -13.72 -2.76 13.07
C THR A 142 -12.28 -2.32 13.28
N PHE A 143 -11.39 -3.26 13.61
CA PHE A 143 -9.98 -2.96 13.88
C PHE A 143 -9.28 -2.46 12.62
N MET A 144 -9.50 -3.12 11.48
CA MET A 144 -8.99 -2.67 10.18
C MET A 144 -9.41 -1.23 9.88
N THR A 145 -10.70 -0.92 10.00
CA THR A 145 -11.25 0.37 9.59
C THR A 145 -10.65 1.52 10.40
N VAL A 146 -10.48 1.35 11.72
CA VAL A 146 -9.83 2.35 12.59
C VAL A 146 -8.35 2.55 12.23
N LEU A 147 -7.65 1.47 11.89
CA LEU A 147 -6.26 1.57 11.44
C LEU A 147 -6.17 2.34 10.12
N VAL A 148 -7.03 2.03 9.14
CA VAL A 148 -7.09 2.76 7.85
C VAL A 148 -7.45 4.23 8.05
N CYS A 149 -8.32 4.59 9.00
CA CYS A 149 -8.55 5.99 9.38
C CYS A 149 -7.26 6.70 9.81
N GLY A 150 -6.40 6.04 10.59
CA GLY A 150 -5.09 6.59 10.97
C GLY A 150 -4.17 6.81 9.78
N VAL A 151 -4.16 5.87 8.83
CA VAL A 151 -3.39 5.99 7.58
C VAL A 151 -3.87 7.20 6.77
N ASN A 152 -5.18 7.38 6.63
CA ASN A 152 -5.78 8.55 5.96
C ASN A 152 -5.40 9.87 6.65
N MET A 153 -5.42 9.90 7.99
CA MET A 153 -5.00 11.06 8.77
C MET A 153 -3.53 11.39 8.54
N PHE A 154 -2.66 10.39 8.54
CA PHE A 154 -1.24 10.59 8.27
C PHE A 154 -1.02 11.14 6.86
N ALA A 155 -1.68 10.57 5.84
CA ALA A 155 -1.60 11.05 4.46
C ALA A 155 -1.98 12.55 4.36
N MET A 156 -3.08 12.97 4.98
CA MET A 156 -3.47 14.39 5.01
C MET A 156 -2.48 15.25 5.79
N ALA A 157 -1.98 14.76 6.92
CA ALA A 157 -0.99 15.49 7.70
C ALA A 157 0.31 15.72 6.92
N SER A 158 0.77 14.73 6.13
CA SER A 158 1.93 14.87 5.25
C SER A 158 1.72 15.95 4.19
N VAL A 159 0.49 16.10 3.67
CA VAL A 159 0.14 17.17 2.72
C VAL A 159 0.24 18.54 3.39
N LEU A 160 -0.36 18.73 4.56
CA LEU A 160 -0.29 20.01 5.29
C LEU A 160 1.16 20.35 5.69
N HIS A 161 1.93 19.35 6.11
CA HIS A 161 3.34 19.51 6.43
C HIS A 161 4.14 20.00 5.21
N LEU A 162 3.96 19.36 4.05
CA LEU A 162 4.71 19.68 2.84
C LEU A 162 4.28 21.02 2.21
N LEU A 163 2.97 21.26 2.08
CA LEU A 163 2.44 22.41 1.34
C LEU A 163 2.39 23.69 2.20
N LEU A 164 2.13 23.57 3.51
CA LEU A 164 2.00 24.72 4.41
C LEU A 164 3.23 24.92 5.30
N GLY A 165 4.18 23.98 5.31
CA GLY A 165 5.34 23.99 6.20
C GLY A 165 4.98 23.79 7.67
N TRP A 166 3.79 23.26 7.96
CA TRP A 166 3.33 23.04 9.33
C TRP A 166 4.08 21.87 9.97
N ASN A 167 4.22 21.86 11.30
CA ASN A 167 4.75 20.69 11.99
C ASN A 167 3.83 19.46 11.75
N ILE A 168 4.40 18.28 11.52
CA ILE A 168 3.62 17.06 11.21
C ILE A 168 2.66 16.68 12.35
N HIS A 169 3.05 16.88 13.61
CA HIS A 169 2.19 16.62 14.77
C HIS A 169 0.98 17.56 14.80
N VAL A 170 1.21 18.85 14.55
CA VAL A 170 0.14 19.85 14.43
C VAL A 170 -0.78 19.50 13.27
N SER A 171 -0.21 19.06 12.15
CA SER A 171 -0.95 18.66 10.95
C SER A 171 -1.88 17.47 11.21
N ILE A 172 -1.45 16.48 12.00
CA ILE A 172 -2.29 15.36 12.44
C ILE A 172 -3.48 15.87 13.27
N TRP A 173 -3.24 16.72 14.25
CA TRP A 173 -4.29 17.27 15.12
C TRP A 173 -5.30 18.18 14.39
N VAL A 174 -4.83 19.01 13.45
CA VAL A 174 -5.73 19.86 12.65
C VAL A 174 -6.58 19.01 11.70
N SER A 175 -5.96 18.01 11.05
CA SER A 175 -6.68 17.09 10.17
C SER A 175 -7.76 16.31 10.95
N SER A 176 -7.43 15.85 12.16
CA SER A 176 -8.37 15.10 13.00
C SER A 176 -9.53 15.94 13.52
N LEU A 177 -9.27 17.19 13.93
CA LEU A 177 -10.31 18.12 14.35
C LEU A 177 -11.30 18.40 13.20
N THR A 178 -10.78 18.60 11.99
CA THR A 178 -11.59 18.83 10.80
C THR A 178 -12.55 17.67 10.53
N VAL A 179 -12.05 16.42 10.64
CA VAL A 179 -12.90 15.23 10.51
C VAL A 179 -13.92 15.13 11.64
N ALA A 180 -13.52 15.36 12.89
CA ALA A 180 -14.41 15.29 14.04
C ALA A 180 -15.61 16.24 13.88
N VAL A 181 -15.35 17.49 13.47
CA VAL A 181 -16.39 18.49 13.21
C VAL A 181 -17.30 18.04 12.07
N TYR A 182 -16.72 17.62 10.94
CA TYR A 182 -17.50 17.19 9.78
C TYR A 182 -18.39 15.97 10.09
N VAL A 183 -17.85 14.96 10.78
CA VAL A 183 -18.60 13.74 11.15
C VAL A 183 -19.71 14.07 12.13
N ALA A 184 -19.48 14.97 13.09
CA ALA A 184 -20.50 15.40 14.03
C ALA A 184 -21.66 16.16 13.35
N LEU A 185 -21.37 16.91 12.28
CA LEU A 185 -22.36 17.75 11.58
C LEU A 185 -23.09 17.04 10.43
N GLY A 186 -22.42 16.10 9.73
CA GLY A 186 -22.83 15.65 8.40
C GLY A 186 -23.97 14.62 8.35
N GLY A 187 -23.93 13.55 9.13
CA GLY A 187 -24.80 12.39 8.90
C GLY A 187 -24.54 11.69 7.55
N LEU A 188 -25.00 10.44 7.39
CA LEU A 188 -24.56 9.55 6.30
C LEU A 188 -25.09 9.93 4.91
N LEU A 189 -26.32 10.44 4.80
CA LEU A 189 -26.89 10.86 3.50
C LEU A 189 -26.16 12.06 2.88
N SER A 190 -25.77 13.03 3.72
CA SER A 190 -24.96 14.19 3.33
C SER A 190 -23.61 13.76 2.74
N ALA A 191 -23.01 12.71 3.32
CA ALA A 191 -21.72 12.21 2.88
C ALA A 191 -21.73 11.72 1.42
N VAL A 192 -22.79 11.00 0.99
CA VAL A 192 -22.88 10.44 -0.37
C VAL A 192 -22.89 11.52 -1.46
N PHE A 193 -23.61 12.62 -1.23
CA PHE A 193 -23.66 13.72 -2.19
C PHE A 193 -22.37 14.53 -2.20
N ASN A 194 -21.75 14.75 -1.03
CA ASN A 194 -20.44 15.38 -0.95
C ASN A 194 -19.37 14.54 -1.66
N GLU A 195 -19.43 13.21 -1.56
CA GLU A 195 -18.53 12.30 -2.28
C GLU A 195 -18.58 12.53 -3.79
N VAL A 196 -19.76 12.59 -4.41
CA VAL A 196 -19.87 12.84 -5.87
C VAL A 196 -19.21 14.16 -6.28
N LEU A 197 -19.39 15.22 -5.49
CA LEU A 197 -18.73 16.50 -5.72
C LEU A 197 -17.21 16.38 -5.56
N GLN A 198 -16.76 15.70 -4.50
CA GLN A 198 -15.34 15.47 -4.22
C GLN A 198 -14.67 14.65 -5.32
N PHE A 199 -15.36 13.68 -5.93
CA PHE A 199 -14.85 12.95 -7.09
C PHE A 199 -14.43 13.90 -8.22
N PHE A 200 -15.32 14.81 -8.64
CA PHE A 200 -14.98 15.76 -9.71
C PHE A 200 -13.88 16.73 -9.28
N LEU A 201 -13.86 17.19 -8.03
CA LEU A 201 -12.79 18.04 -7.53
C LEU A 201 -11.43 17.33 -7.57
N ILE A 202 -11.36 16.05 -7.16
CA ILE A 202 -10.12 15.27 -7.21
C ILE A 202 -9.60 15.15 -8.63
N TRP A 203 -10.48 14.80 -9.58
CA TRP A 203 -10.13 14.73 -11.00
C TRP A 203 -9.64 16.08 -11.51
N LEU A 204 -10.42 17.14 -11.36
CA LEU A 204 -10.06 18.46 -11.90
C LEU A 204 -8.80 19.05 -11.25
N GLY A 205 -8.61 18.85 -9.94
CA GLY A 205 -7.47 19.39 -9.20
C GLY A 205 -6.16 18.66 -9.45
N ILE A 206 -6.20 17.39 -9.86
CA ILE A 206 -4.98 16.59 -10.10
C ILE A 206 -4.67 16.42 -11.58
N LEU A 207 -5.68 16.36 -12.46
CA LEU A 207 -5.52 16.04 -13.90
C LEU A 207 -4.57 16.98 -14.65
N LEU A 208 -4.39 18.23 -14.19
CA LEU A 208 -3.43 19.15 -14.79
C LEU A 208 -1.97 18.71 -14.59
N VAL A 209 -1.66 18.03 -13.49
CA VAL A 209 -0.30 17.55 -13.17
C VAL A 209 0.24 16.60 -14.25
N PRO A 210 -0.44 15.48 -14.60
CA PRO A 210 0.05 14.60 -15.65
C PRO A 210 0.05 15.24 -17.03
N ILE A 211 -0.89 16.15 -17.34
CA ILE A 211 -0.90 16.87 -18.63
C ILE A 211 0.35 17.73 -18.77
N LEU A 212 0.61 18.61 -17.80
CA LEU A 212 1.75 19.53 -17.82
C LEU A 212 3.09 18.78 -17.71
N GLY A 213 3.14 17.74 -16.89
CA GLY A 213 4.33 16.89 -16.77
C GLY A 213 4.65 16.13 -18.05
N LEU A 214 3.64 15.59 -18.77
CA LEU A 214 3.87 14.96 -20.07
C LEU A 214 4.35 15.96 -21.12
N VAL A 215 3.81 17.18 -21.13
CA VAL A 215 4.31 18.24 -22.02
C VAL A 215 5.78 18.54 -21.72
N GLU A 216 6.16 18.68 -20.44
CA GLU A 216 7.55 18.92 -20.06
C GLU A 216 8.47 17.74 -20.38
N ALA A 217 7.99 16.50 -20.21
CA ALA A 217 8.77 15.29 -20.46
C ALA A 217 9.04 15.04 -21.95
N GLY A 218 8.25 15.63 -22.86
CA GLY A 218 8.28 15.35 -24.30
C GLY A 218 7.30 14.25 -24.72
N GLY A 219 6.16 14.14 -24.02
CA GLY A 219 5.16 13.10 -24.21
C GLY A 219 5.45 11.83 -23.40
N LEU A 220 4.67 10.78 -23.66
CA LEU A 220 4.85 9.47 -23.00
C LEU A 220 6.20 8.82 -23.33
N SER A 221 6.64 8.90 -24.58
CA SER A 221 7.95 8.39 -25.02
C SER A 221 9.08 9.13 -24.32
N GLY A 222 9.04 10.47 -24.31
CA GLY A 222 10.05 11.28 -23.62
C GLY A 222 10.11 11.00 -22.12
N MET A 223 8.97 10.76 -21.47
CA MET A 223 8.94 10.31 -20.07
C MET A 223 9.65 8.96 -19.89
N MET A 224 9.32 7.97 -20.73
CA MET A 224 9.93 6.64 -20.66
C MET A 224 11.45 6.69 -20.90
N ASP A 225 11.89 7.46 -21.89
CA ASP A 225 13.31 7.62 -22.23
C ASP A 225 14.11 8.23 -21.07
N ARG A 226 13.56 9.26 -20.42
CA ARG A 226 14.17 9.89 -19.22
C ARG A 226 14.26 8.92 -18.06
N ILE A 227 13.21 8.13 -17.80
CA ILE A 227 13.21 7.12 -16.74
C ILE A 227 14.31 6.08 -16.99
N ASN A 228 14.38 5.56 -18.23
CA ASN A 228 15.36 4.55 -18.61
C ASN A 228 16.80 5.10 -18.56
N ALA A 229 17.00 6.36 -18.95
CA ALA A 229 18.30 7.04 -18.88
C ALA A 229 18.75 7.29 -17.42
N ALA A 230 17.83 7.68 -16.55
CA ALA A 230 18.11 7.92 -15.13
C ALA A 230 18.35 6.64 -14.33
N ASN A 231 17.80 5.50 -14.78
CA ASN A 231 17.83 4.23 -14.06
C ASN A 231 18.35 3.07 -14.93
N PRO A 232 19.61 3.13 -15.39
CA PRO A 232 20.15 2.11 -16.29
C PRO A 232 20.19 0.74 -15.63
N GLY A 233 19.54 -0.25 -16.26
CA GLY A 233 19.50 -1.64 -15.78
C GLY A 233 18.28 -2.01 -14.94
N THR A 234 17.37 -1.06 -14.68
CA THR A 234 16.09 -1.33 -14.01
C THR A 234 14.94 -0.89 -14.91
N ASN A 235 14.04 -1.81 -15.26
CA ASN A 235 12.86 -1.47 -16.06
C ASN A 235 11.71 -1.00 -15.16
N PHE A 236 11.35 0.27 -15.30
CA PHE A 236 10.24 0.93 -14.63
C PHE A 236 9.04 1.20 -15.55
N THR A 237 9.16 0.92 -16.84
CA THR A 237 8.20 1.37 -17.88
C THR A 237 7.34 0.24 -18.46
N SER A 238 7.72 -1.02 -18.29
CA SER A 238 6.91 -2.17 -18.66
C SER A 238 5.99 -2.65 -17.54
N LEU A 239 4.83 -3.19 -17.89
CA LEU A 239 3.99 -3.96 -16.97
C LEU A 239 4.54 -5.38 -16.78
N TRP A 240 4.78 -6.10 -17.88
CA TRP A 240 4.96 -7.55 -17.85
C TRP A 240 6.36 -8.01 -18.28
N ALA A 241 7.07 -7.23 -19.10
CA ALA A 241 8.33 -7.64 -19.72
C ALA A 241 9.40 -8.15 -18.73
N ASN A 242 9.44 -7.63 -17.50
CA ASN A 242 10.41 -8.01 -16.46
C ASN A 242 9.82 -8.83 -15.29
N MET A 243 8.61 -9.37 -15.47
CA MET A 243 7.92 -10.16 -14.42
C MET A 243 8.20 -11.67 -14.50
N GLY A 244 8.96 -12.11 -15.52
CA GLY A 244 9.39 -13.51 -15.68
C GLY A 244 10.46 -13.97 -14.66
N SER A 245 11.16 -13.02 -14.04
CA SER A 245 12.06 -13.29 -12.91
C SER A 245 11.93 -12.19 -11.87
N ALA A 246 11.96 -12.58 -10.60
CA ALA A 246 11.99 -11.65 -9.49
C ALA A 246 13.29 -10.82 -9.43
N SER A 247 14.33 -11.19 -10.18
CA SER A 247 15.60 -10.45 -10.22
C SER A 247 15.56 -9.18 -11.07
N ASP A 248 14.58 -9.08 -11.98
CA ASP A 248 14.63 -8.17 -13.13
C ASP A 248 13.71 -6.95 -12.97
N ASN A 249 12.99 -6.88 -11.84
CA ASN A 249 12.04 -5.83 -11.55
C ASN A 249 12.28 -5.21 -10.17
N PRO A 250 11.95 -3.91 -10.00
CA PRO A 250 12.23 -3.16 -8.78
C PRO A 250 11.46 -3.68 -7.55
N MET A 251 10.38 -4.44 -7.74
CA MET A 251 9.58 -5.00 -6.65
C MET A 251 10.16 -6.31 -6.10
N GLY A 252 11.04 -6.96 -6.87
CA GLY A 252 11.60 -8.26 -6.51
C GLY A 252 10.59 -9.40 -6.62
N MET A 253 9.63 -9.33 -7.54
CA MET A 253 8.44 -10.20 -7.58
C MET A 253 8.25 -10.89 -8.94
N HIS A 254 7.89 -12.18 -8.93
CA HIS A 254 7.49 -12.91 -10.14
C HIS A 254 6.00 -12.69 -10.47
N TRP A 255 5.60 -12.87 -11.73
CA TRP A 255 4.22 -12.61 -12.19
C TRP A 255 3.15 -13.37 -11.39
N THR A 256 3.48 -14.52 -10.83
CA THR A 256 2.58 -15.32 -9.98
C THR A 256 2.13 -14.55 -8.74
N GLY A 257 3.05 -13.85 -8.06
CA GLY A 257 2.70 -12.99 -6.93
C GLY A 257 1.80 -11.83 -7.35
N MET A 258 2.00 -11.29 -8.56
CA MET A 258 1.16 -10.23 -9.11
C MET A 258 -0.27 -10.72 -9.42
N VAL A 259 -0.40 -11.85 -10.12
CA VAL A 259 -1.72 -12.35 -10.55
C VAL A 259 -2.50 -12.95 -9.38
N PHE A 260 -1.87 -13.80 -8.58
CA PHE A 260 -2.58 -14.52 -7.52
C PHE A 260 -2.60 -13.77 -6.18
N GLY A 261 -1.54 -13.02 -5.87
CA GLY A 261 -1.47 -12.18 -4.67
C GLY A 261 -2.26 -10.89 -4.83
N LEU A 262 -1.81 -10.00 -5.72
CA LEU A 262 -2.48 -8.71 -5.94
C LEU A 262 -3.85 -8.88 -6.62
N GLY A 263 -3.89 -9.63 -7.72
CA GLY A 263 -5.10 -9.87 -8.49
C GLY A 263 -6.16 -10.65 -7.69
N LEU A 264 -5.94 -11.96 -7.53
CA LEU A 264 -6.94 -12.87 -6.96
C LEU A 264 -7.17 -12.68 -5.46
N ALA A 265 -6.14 -12.51 -4.64
CA ALA A 265 -6.33 -12.46 -3.19
C ALA A 265 -6.70 -11.06 -2.70
N VAL A 266 -5.80 -10.09 -2.86
CA VAL A 266 -5.97 -8.73 -2.34
C VAL A 266 -7.14 -8.02 -3.01
N SER A 267 -7.17 -7.97 -4.35
CA SER A 267 -8.13 -7.13 -5.06
C SER A 267 -9.54 -7.71 -5.03
N PHE A 268 -9.71 -9.02 -5.26
CA PHE A 268 -11.05 -9.61 -5.10
C PHE A 268 -11.52 -9.48 -3.65
N GLY A 269 -10.65 -9.67 -2.67
CA GLY A 269 -11.03 -9.45 -1.29
C GLY A 269 -11.52 -8.02 -1.05
N TYR A 270 -10.76 -7.02 -1.48
CA TYR A 270 -11.15 -5.62 -1.30
C TYR A 270 -12.45 -5.29 -2.04
N TRP A 271 -12.50 -5.45 -3.36
CA TRP A 271 -13.63 -5.01 -4.18
C TRP A 271 -14.90 -5.82 -3.94
N CYS A 272 -14.76 -7.11 -3.58
CA CYS A 272 -15.92 -7.98 -3.43
C CYS A 272 -16.44 -8.07 -1.99
N THR A 273 -15.62 -7.80 -0.97
CA THR A 273 -16.03 -7.97 0.43
C THR A 273 -15.94 -6.72 1.29
N ASP A 274 -15.30 -5.65 0.82
CA ASP A 274 -15.41 -4.35 1.48
C ASP A 274 -16.85 -3.83 1.33
N PHE A 275 -17.60 -3.95 2.42
CA PHE A 275 -19.01 -3.68 2.40
C PHE A 275 -19.33 -2.20 2.18
N LEU A 276 -18.42 -1.28 2.53
CA LEU A 276 -18.59 0.13 2.24
C LEU A 276 -18.74 0.35 0.72
N GLN A 277 -17.93 -0.36 -0.07
CA GLN A 277 -17.98 -0.25 -1.52
C GLN A 277 -19.21 -0.95 -2.09
N VAL A 278 -19.48 -2.18 -1.67
CA VAL A 278 -20.64 -2.94 -2.16
C VAL A 278 -21.96 -2.23 -1.84
N GLN A 279 -22.08 -1.56 -0.69
CA GLN A 279 -23.26 -0.78 -0.32
C GLN A 279 -23.60 0.32 -1.34
N ARG A 280 -22.60 1.00 -1.91
CA ARG A 280 -22.82 2.12 -2.85
C ARG A 280 -23.61 1.69 -4.08
N VAL A 281 -23.33 0.49 -4.59
CA VAL A 281 -24.03 -0.07 -5.75
C VAL A 281 -25.32 -0.79 -5.37
N MET A 282 -25.42 -1.34 -4.15
CA MET A 282 -26.68 -1.93 -3.64
C MET A 282 -27.78 -0.89 -3.38
N ALA A 283 -27.44 0.40 -3.32
CA ALA A 283 -28.40 1.51 -3.28
C ALA A 283 -29.01 1.85 -4.66
N ALA A 284 -28.65 1.12 -5.73
CA ALA A 284 -29.27 1.26 -7.02
C ALA A 284 -30.73 0.79 -7.04
N LYS A 285 -31.51 1.32 -7.98
CA LYS A 285 -32.96 1.07 -8.10
C LYS A 285 -33.38 -0.34 -8.52
N SER A 286 -32.45 -1.14 -9.03
CA SER A 286 -32.68 -2.50 -9.54
C SER A 286 -31.37 -3.27 -9.58
N LEU A 287 -31.44 -4.59 -9.70
CA LEU A 287 -30.25 -5.42 -9.82
C LEU A 287 -29.44 -5.02 -11.05
N ARG A 288 -30.05 -4.88 -12.24
CA ARG A 288 -29.34 -4.44 -13.45
C ARG A 288 -28.73 -3.06 -13.31
N ALA A 289 -29.40 -2.12 -12.64
CA ALA A 289 -28.80 -0.82 -12.36
C ALA A 289 -27.59 -0.94 -11.43
N ALA A 290 -27.62 -1.85 -10.46
CA ALA A 290 -26.50 -2.14 -9.57
C ALA A 290 -25.32 -2.76 -10.35
N GLN A 291 -25.57 -3.78 -11.16
CA GLN A 291 -24.55 -4.42 -12.00
C GLN A 291 -23.93 -3.45 -13.00
N ASN A 292 -24.76 -2.70 -13.75
CA ASN A 292 -24.28 -1.70 -14.69
C ASN A 292 -23.55 -0.55 -13.97
N GLY A 293 -24.01 -0.16 -12.78
CA GLY A 293 -23.30 0.82 -11.95
C GLY A 293 -21.91 0.34 -11.56
N THR A 294 -21.78 -0.91 -11.13
CA THR A 294 -20.48 -1.54 -10.85
C THR A 294 -19.58 -1.59 -12.11
N ILE A 295 -20.12 -1.92 -13.29
CA ILE A 295 -19.37 -1.94 -14.56
C ILE A 295 -18.94 -0.53 -14.99
N ILE A 296 -19.80 0.48 -14.87
CA ILE A 296 -19.45 1.89 -15.09
C ILE A 296 -18.32 2.27 -14.14
N GLY A 297 -18.40 1.83 -12.88
CA GLY A 297 -17.33 1.98 -11.91
C GLY A 297 -16.00 1.38 -12.39
N ALA A 298 -16.02 0.17 -12.96
CA ALA A 298 -14.82 -0.45 -13.55
C ALA A 298 -14.19 0.43 -14.64
N VAL A 299 -15.01 0.98 -15.55
CA VAL A 299 -14.53 1.90 -16.60
C VAL A 299 -13.86 3.14 -15.98
N LEU A 300 -14.54 3.79 -15.04
CA LEU A 300 -13.99 4.97 -14.36
C LEU A 300 -12.70 4.63 -13.59
N LYS A 301 -12.64 3.46 -12.95
CA LYS A 301 -11.47 2.98 -12.22
C LYS A 301 -10.28 2.72 -13.14
N MET A 302 -10.53 2.24 -14.36
CA MET A 302 -9.48 2.01 -15.36
C MET A 302 -8.81 3.32 -15.80
N CYS A 303 -9.50 4.45 -15.68
CA CYS A 303 -8.95 5.78 -15.99
C CYS A 303 -8.15 6.38 -14.81
N VAL A 304 -8.36 5.94 -13.56
CA VAL A 304 -7.69 6.49 -12.36
C VAL A 304 -6.16 6.53 -12.45
N PRO A 305 -5.45 5.53 -13.05
CA PRO A 305 -4.00 5.60 -13.29
C PRO A 305 -3.51 6.91 -13.93
N ILE A 306 -4.35 7.59 -14.71
CA ILE A 306 -4.00 8.88 -15.32
C ILE A 306 -3.68 9.93 -14.25
N ILE A 307 -4.43 9.97 -13.15
CA ILE A 307 -4.28 10.99 -12.10
C ILE A 307 -3.46 10.53 -10.89
N VAL A 308 -3.02 9.26 -10.86
CA VAL A 308 -2.23 8.72 -9.74
C VAL A 308 -0.92 8.07 -10.20
N THR A 309 -0.96 7.14 -11.17
CA THR A 309 0.24 6.45 -11.65
C THR A 309 1.11 7.38 -12.48
N LEU A 310 0.53 8.14 -13.42
CA LEU A 310 1.30 9.05 -14.27
C LEU A 310 2.04 10.14 -13.47
N PRO A 311 1.44 10.83 -12.48
CA PRO A 311 2.20 11.76 -11.63
C PRO A 311 3.40 11.12 -10.94
N GLY A 312 3.28 9.87 -10.47
CA GLY A 312 4.40 9.14 -9.87
C GLY A 312 5.53 8.83 -10.86
N LEU A 313 5.19 8.36 -12.07
CA LEU A 313 6.16 8.11 -13.14
C LEU A 313 6.83 9.40 -13.64
N LEU A 314 6.06 10.48 -13.76
CA LEU A 314 6.60 11.79 -14.08
C LEU A 314 7.52 12.31 -12.98
N GLY A 315 7.19 12.03 -11.72
CA GLY A 315 8.08 12.31 -10.59
C GLY A 315 9.42 11.58 -10.75
N LEU A 316 9.37 10.30 -11.14
CA LEU A 316 10.55 9.48 -11.40
C LEU A 316 11.38 10.03 -12.57
N ALA A 317 10.73 10.50 -13.64
CA ALA A 317 11.39 11.06 -14.82
C ALA A 317 12.00 12.46 -14.58
N ILE A 318 11.29 13.35 -13.90
CA ILE A 318 11.58 14.79 -13.91
C ILE A 318 12.30 15.25 -12.64
N LEU A 319 11.88 14.75 -11.46
CA LEU A 319 12.46 15.21 -10.19
C LEU A 319 13.93 14.78 -10.05
N GLN A 320 14.27 13.59 -10.56
CA GLN A 320 15.65 13.09 -10.53
C GLN A 320 16.57 13.85 -11.49
N GLU A 321 16.16 14.03 -12.74
CA GLU A 321 16.99 14.61 -13.80
C GLU A 321 17.20 16.13 -13.62
N LYS A 322 16.11 16.88 -13.43
CA LYS A 322 16.16 18.36 -13.47
C LYS A 322 16.28 19.01 -12.11
N ALA A 323 15.70 18.40 -11.07
CA ALA A 323 15.74 18.97 -9.72
C ALA A 323 16.84 18.36 -8.84
N GLY A 324 17.45 17.23 -9.26
CA GLY A 324 18.39 16.48 -8.43
C GLY A 324 17.74 15.91 -7.17
N ILE A 325 16.40 15.81 -7.14
CA ILE A 325 15.64 15.35 -5.98
C ILE A 325 15.35 13.86 -6.17
N LYS A 326 16.06 13.02 -5.42
CA LYS A 326 15.71 11.61 -5.25
C LYS A 326 14.86 11.46 -4.00
N LEU A 327 13.61 11.04 -4.18
CA LEU A 327 12.74 10.69 -3.05
C LEU A 327 13.26 9.44 -2.34
N LEU A 328 13.03 9.36 -1.03
CA LEU A 328 13.55 8.35 -0.11
C LEU A 328 12.40 7.62 0.61
N PRO A 329 12.67 6.49 1.29
CA PRO A 329 11.70 5.87 2.20
C PRO A 329 11.34 6.83 3.34
N GLU A 330 10.12 6.75 3.86
CA GLU A 330 9.61 7.70 4.88
C GLU A 330 10.54 7.87 6.09
N HIS A 331 11.02 6.76 6.67
CA HIS A 331 11.92 6.79 7.83
C HIS A 331 13.27 7.44 7.50
N GLU A 332 13.82 7.22 6.29
CA GLU A 332 15.08 7.82 5.88
C GLU A 332 14.89 9.32 5.53
N ALA A 333 13.76 9.68 4.91
CA ALA A 333 13.40 11.06 4.63
C ALA A 333 13.29 11.87 5.92
N GLN A 334 12.62 11.34 6.94
CA GLN A 334 12.51 11.97 8.26
C GLN A 334 13.87 12.11 8.96
N ALA A 335 14.75 11.10 8.85
CA ALA A 335 16.08 11.12 9.47
C ALA A 335 17.06 12.10 8.79
N THR A 336 16.94 12.26 7.47
CA THR A 336 17.85 13.09 6.65
C THR A 336 17.32 14.49 6.38
N GLY A 337 16.03 14.75 6.66
CA GLY A 337 15.34 15.95 6.22
C GLY A 337 15.06 15.99 4.71
N GLY A 338 15.14 14.84 4.03
CA GLY A 338 14.82 14.69 2.62
C GLY A 338 13.31 14.53 2.35
N TYR A 339 12.95 14.32 1.09
CA TYR A 339 11.55 14.07 0.69
C TYR A 339 11.25 12.59 0.54
N SER A 340 10.05 12.20 0.93
CA SER A 340 9.56 10.82 0.89
C SER A 340 8.90 10.48 -0.44
N TYR A 341 8.89 9.19 -0.84
CA TYR A 341 8.08 8.70 -1.96
C TYR A 341 6.60 9.11 -1.83
N ASN A 342 6.09 9.12 -0.59
CA ASN A 342 4.70 9.50 -0.27
C ASN A 342 4.37 10.94 -0.68
N GLN A 343 5.39 11.78 -0.88
CA GLN A 343 5.25 13.20 -1.21
C GLN A 343 5.34 13.48 -2.71
N VAL A 344 5.51 12.47 -3.57
CA VAL A 344 5.72 12.68 -5.02
C VAL A 344 4.59 13.49 -5.66
N LEU A 345 3.33 13.13 -5.40
CA LEU A 345 2.18 13.84 -5.97
C LEU A 345 2.12 15.31 -5.53
N PRO A 346 2.13 15.63 -4.22
CA PRO A 346 2.10 17.03 -3.81
C PRO A 346 3.36 17.82 -4.21
N LEU A 347 4.54 17.19 -4.36
CA LEU A 347 5.71 17.85 -4.99
C LEU A 347 5.48 18.17 -6.47
N MET A 348 4.84 17.28 -7.21
CA MET A 348 4.51 17.53 -8.62
C MET A 348 3.43 18.62 -8.76
N MET A 349 2.48 18.67 -7.83
CA MET A 349 1.52 19.78 -7.73
C MET A 349 2.23 21.09 -7.45
N ALA A 350 3.18 21.10 -6.51
CA ALA A 350 4.01 22.27 -6.20
C ALA A 350 4.78 22.81 -7.41
N ARG A 351 5.24 21.90 -8.27
CA ARG A 351 5.98 22.25 -9.48
C ARG A 351 5.11 22.88 -10.56
N TYR A 352 3.91 22.33 -10.78
CA TYR A 352 3.11 22.67 -11.96
C TYR A 352 1.95 23.62 -11.68
N LEU A 353 1.41 23.63 -10.46
CA LEU A 353 0.23 24.39 -10.13
C LEU A 353 0.65 25.75 -9.56
N GLY A 354 0.42 26.82 -10.33
CA GLY A 354 0.58 28.20 -9.89
C GLY A 354 -0.58 28.68 -8.98
N PRO A 355 -0.60 29.96 -8.60
CA PRO A 355 -1.68 30.56 -7.82
C PRO A 355 -3.08 30.27 -8.39
N GLY A 356 -4.02 29.92 -7.53
CA GLY A 356 -5.38 29.46 -7.85
C GLY A 356 -5.44 27.97 -8.16
N LEU A 357 -4.62 27.49 -9.10
CA LEU A 357 -4.57 26.06 -9.44
C LEU A 357 -4.00 25.22 -8.30
N LEU A 358 -3.04 25.76 -7.56
CA LEU A 358 -2.49 25.11 -6.37
C LEU A 358 -3.57 24.94 -5.31
N GLY A 359 -4.39 25.97 -5.06
CA GLY A 359 -5.54 25.91 -4.17
C GLY A 359 -6.58 24.89 -4.58
N LEU A 360 -6.87 24.78 -5.88
CA LEU A 360 -7.72 23.71 -6.43
C LEU A 360 -7.12 22.32 -6.17
N GLY A 361 -5.82 22.16 -6.39
CA GLY A 361 -5.10 20.91 -6.10
C GLY A 361 -5.12 20.55 -4.61
N VAL A 362 -4.82 21.50 -3.72
CA VAL A 362 -4.89 21.29 -2.26
C VAL A 362 -6.31 20.91 -1.86
N THR A 363 -7.31 21.60 -2.41
CA THR A 363 -8.73 21.30 -2.19
C THR A 363 -9.08 19.89 -2.64
N ALA A 364 -8.55 19.42 -3.77
CA ALA A 364 -8.71 18.04 -4.23
C ALA A 364 -8.16 17.02 -3.22
N MET A 365 -7.00 17.27 -2.62
CA MET A 365 -6.44 16.38 -1.58
C MET A 365 -7.29 16.39 -0.29
N ILE A 366 -7.75 17.57 0.14
CA ILE A 366 -8.67 17.72 1.27
C ILE A 366 -9.99 16.97 1.00
N ALA A 367 -10.54 17.11 -0.21
CA ALA A 367 -11.74 16.42 -0.67
C ALA A 367 -11.58 14.89 -0.60
N GLY A 368 -10.48 14.36 -1.11
CA GLY A 368 -10.17 12.93 -1.02
C GLY A 368 -10.00 12.44 0.42
N PHE A 369 -9.37 13.24 1.29
CA PHE A 369 -9.26 12.91 2.71
C PHE A 369 -10.64 12.85 3.39
N MET A 370 -11.49 13.86 3.14
CA MET A 370 -12.83 13.92 3.70
C MET A 370 -13.71 12.75 3.24
N SER A 371 -13.67 12.41 1.95
CA SER A 371 -14.36 11.24 1.37
C SER A 371 -13.96 9.94 2.11
N GLY A 372 -12.65 9.66 2.17
CA GLY A 372 -12.14 8.44 2.78
C GLY A 372 -12.41 8.35 4.28
N MET A 373 -12.31 9.46 5.01
CA MET A 373 -12.60 9.48 6.46
C MET A 373 -14.09 9.34 6.75
N ALA A 374 -14.96 9.98 5.97
CA ALA A 374 -16.41 9.85 6.13
C ALA A 374 -16.86 8.39 5.97
N GLY A 375 -16.39 7.74 4.91
CA GLY A 375 -16.69 6.34 4.62
C GLY A 375 -16.22 5.41 5.74
N ASN A 376 -14.94 5.51 6.13
CA ASN A 376 -14.38 4.64 7.16
C ASN A 376 -15.00 4.85 8.54
N VAL A 377 -15.21 6.10 8.97
CA VAL A 377 -15.82 6.37 10.29
C VAL A 377 -17.26 5.87 10.34
N SER A 378 -18.02 6.03 9.26
CA SER A 378 -19.38 5.48 9.17
C SER A 378 -19.40 3.96 9.19
N ALA A 379 -18.50 3.32 8.42
CA ALA A 379 -18.38 1.87 8.38
C ALA A 379 -18.00 1.30 9.75
N PHE A 380 -17.04 1.93 10.44
CA PHE A 380 -16.69 1.60 11.82
C PHE A 380 -17.88 1.73 12.76
N ALA A 381 -18.59 2.86 12.75
CA ALA A 381 -19.74 3.09 13.62
C ALA A 381 -20.84 2.03 13.38
N THR A 382 -21.09 1.66 12.13
CA THR A 382 -22.12 0.68 11.74
C THR A 382 -21.75 -0.73 12.19
N VAL A 383 -20.58 -1.21 11.79
CA VAL A 383 -20.14 -2.59 12.10
C VAL A 383 -19.90 -2.75 13.60
N TRP A 384 -19.29 -1.77 14.26
CA TRP A 384 -19.15 -1.82 15.71
C TRP A 384 -20.51 -1.90 16.40
N THR A 385 -21.47 -1.06 16.02
CA THR A 385 -22.76 -1.00 16.73
C THR A 385 -23.58 -2.28 16.52
N TYR A 386 -23.75 -2.73 15.28
CA TYR A 386 -24.70 -3.80 14.95
C TYR A 386 -24.07 -5.20 14.92
N ASP A 387 -22.78 -5.31 14.57
CA ASP A 387 -22.10 -6.59 14.40
C ASP A 387 -21.18 -6.97 15.57
N VAL A 388 -20.85 -6.02 16.46
CA VAL A 388 -20.01 -6.26 17.65
C VAL A 388 -20.75 -5.92 18.96
N TYR A 389 -21.14 -4.66 19.15
CA TYR A 389 -21.74 -4.16 20.39
C TYR A 389 -23.10 -4.78 20.69
N GLN A 390 -24.03 -4.74 19.74
CA GLN A 390 -25.34 -5.35 19.91
C GLN A 390 -25.25 -6.85 20.25
N PRO A 391 -24.50 -7.70 19.52
CA PRO A 391 -24.43 -9.13 19.85
C PRO A 391 -23.73 -9.47 21.15
N LEU A 392 -22.65 -8.76 21.50
CA LEU A 392 -21.75 -9.14 22.59
C LEU A 392 -22.04 -8.40 23.90
N LEU A 393 -22.42 -7.13 23.82
CA LEU A 393 -22.49 -6.23 24.98
C LEU A 393 -23.92 -5.89 25.37
N ASN A 394 -24.80 -5.55 24.42
CA ASN A 394 -26.17 -5.17 24.73
C ASN A 394 -27.15 -5.50 23.60
N ARG A 395 -27.87 -6.63 23.73
CA ARG A 395 -28.72 -7.20 22.66
C ARG A 395 -30.08 -6.54 22.50
N ASN A 396 -30.67 -6.08 23.61
CA ASN A 396 -32.09 -5.69 23.67
C ASN A 396 -32.28 -4.20 23.95
N ALA A 397 -31.30 -3.37 23.61
CA ALA A 397 -31.42 -1.92 23.73
C ALA A 397 -32.44 -1.36 22.71
N PRO A 398 -33.10 -0.24 22.99
CA PRO A 398 -33.97 0.44 22.03
C PRO A 398 -33.14 1.06 20.88
N ASP A 399 -33.72 1.24 19.70
CA ASP A 399 -33.02 1.79 18.52
C ASP A 399 -32.31 3.13 18.78
N ARG A 400 -32.90 3.99 19.60
CA ARG A 400 -32.29 5.27 20.02
C ARG A 400 -30.94 5.07 20.72
N HIS A 401 -30.78 3.97 21.46
CA HIS A 401 -29.51 3.60 22.10
C HIS A 401 -28.45 3.25 21.06
N TYR A 402 -28.77 2.42 20.07
CA TYR A 402 -27.82 2.05 19.01
C TYR A 402 -27.42 3.24 18.15
N VAL A 403 -28.36 4.15 17.83
CA VAL A 403 -28.04 5.40 17.14
C VAL A 403 -27.10 6.28 17.98
N SER A 404 -27.32 6.36 19.30
CA SER A 404 -26.42 7.07 20.22
C SER A 404 -25.04 6.43 20.27
N MET A 405 -24.97 5.10 20.34
CA MET A 405 -23.72 4.34 20.34
C MET A 405 -22.90 4.64 19.07
N GLY A 406 -23.52 4.60 17.88
CA GLY A 406 -22.86 4.94 16.62
C GLY A 406 -22.23 6.35 16.62
N ARG A 407 -22.88 7.34 17.26
CA ARG A 407 -22.33 8.70 17.40
C ARG A 407 -21.12 8.73 18.33
N TRP A 408 -21.17 8.06 19.48
CA TRP A 408 -20.03 7.96 20.40
C TRP A 408 -18.86 7.20 19.79
N CYS A 409 -19.12 6.13 19.05
CA CYS A 409 -18.12 5.39 18.30
C CYS A 409 -17.39 6.28 17.30
N SER A 410 -18.10 7.17 16.62
CA SER A 410 -17.46 8.08 15.67
C SER A 410 -16.40 8.97 16.33
N ILE A 411 -16.67 9.49 17.54
CA ILE A 411 -15.72 10.32 18.30
C ILE A 411 -14.54 9.49 18.81
N ILE A 412 -14.82 8.33 19.43
CA ILE A 412 -13.78 7.44 19.96
C ILE A 412 -12.89 6.92 18.83
N GLY A 413 -13.49 6.57 17.69
CA GLY A 413 -12.79 6.10 16.50
C GLY A 413 -11.80 7.15 15.98
N VAL A 414 -12.17 8.44 15.97
CA VAL A 414 -11.26 9.53 15.62
C VAL A 414 -10.08 9.62 16.60
N LEU A 415 -10.31 9.48 17.91
CA LEU A 415 -9.23 9.50 18.91
C LEU A 415 -8.26 8.33 18.72
N ILE A 416 -8.78 7.13 18.46
CA ILE A 416 -7.93 5.97 18.18
C ILE A 416 -7.19 6.15 16.85
N ALA A 417 -7.84 6.72 15.83
CA ALA A 417 -7.22 7.02 14.54
C ALA A 417 -6.01 7.97 14.66
N ILE A 418 -6.02 8.92 15.60
CA ILE A 418 -4.86 9.78 15.86
C ILE A 418 -3.67 8.94 16.35
N VAL A 419 -3.91 7.99 17.26
CA VAL A 419 -2.84 7.10 17.77
C VAL A 419 -2.30 6.22 16.64
N THR A 420 -3.17 5.70 15.78
CA THR A 420 -2.77 4.82 14.67
C THR A 420 -2.14 5.59 13.51
N ALA A 421 -2.40 6.88 13.36
CA ALA A 421 -1.68 7.75 12.42
C ALA A 421 -0.17 7.81 12.74
N TYR A 422 0.20 7.85 14.03
CA TYR A 422 1.60 7.76 14.44
C TYR A 422 2.25 6.43 14.11
N ALA A 423 1.50 5.32 14.21
CA ALA A 423 2.01 4.01 13.81
C ALA A 423 2.32 3.94 12.30
N SER A 424 1.64 4.74 11.48
CA SER A 424 1.87 4.79 10.03
C SER A 424 3.26 5.35 9.67
N MET A 425 3.86 6.17 10.54
CA MET A 425 5.21 6.71 10.36
C MET A 425 6.30 5.64 10.45
N LEU A 426 5.99 4.46 11.00
CA LEU A 426 6.92 3.34 11.09
C LEU A 426 7.13 2.63 9.74
N PHE A 427 6.26 2.86 8.75
CA PHE A 427 6.33 2.18 7.47
C PHE A 427 7.05 3.03 6.42
N SER A 428 7.78 2.37 5.53
CA SER A 428 8.54 2.99 4.43
C SER A 428 7.64 3.71 3.41
N ASN A 429 6.44 3.16 3.19
CA ASN A 429 5.45 3.61 2.22
C ASN A 429 4.04 3.39 2.81
N ILE A 430 3.18 4.40 2.71
CA ILE A 430 1.82 4.37 3.28
C ILE A 430 0.98 3.22 2.69
N LEU A 431 1.18 2.90 1.41
CA LEU A 431 0.45 1.82 0.72
C LEU A 431 0.95 0.43 1.09
N VAL A 432 2.23 0.28 1.42
CA VAL A 432 2.72 -0.97 2.00
C VAL A 432 1.95 -1.27 3.29
N TYR A 433 1.77 -0.28 4.17
CA TYR A 433 1.01 -0.47 5.40
C TYR A 433 -0.46 -0.80 5.14
N LEU A 434 -1.12 -0.08 4.22
CA LEU A 434 -2.50 -0.38 3.85
C LEU A 434 -2.66 -1.84 3.38
N GLN A 435 -1.73 -2.34 2.56
CA GLN A 435 -1.77 -3.71 2.07
C GLN A 435 -1.57 -4.76 3.18
N VAL A 436 -0.82 -4.44 4.24
CA VAL A 436 -0.74 -5.29 5.45
C VAL A 436 -2.13 -5.42 6.09
N LEU A 437 -2.86 -4.32 6.24
CA LEU A 437 -4.21 -4.36 6.82
C LEU A 437 -5.18 -5.18 5.96
N VAL A 438 -5.11 -5.03 4.63
CA VAL A 438 -5.93 -5.80 3.69
C VAL A 438 -5.60 -7.29 3.79
N LEU A 439 -4.32 -7.67 3.81
CA LEU A 439 -3.94 -9.09 3.89
C LEU A 439 -4.32 -9.73 5.25
N PHE A 440 -4.35 -8.96 6.34
CA PHE A 440 -4.74 -9.47 7.67
C PHE A 440 -6.23 -9.78 7.78
N PHE A 441 -7.07 -8.88 7.26
CA PHE A 441 -8.49 -8.88 7.59
C PHE A 441 -9.39 -9.18 6.39
N ILE A 442 -9.06 -8.66 5.21
CA ILE A 442 -9.92 -8.76 4.02
C ILE A 442 -9.68 -10.05 3.25
N VAL A 443 -8.43 -10.48 3.10
CA VAL A 443 -8.11 -11.68 2.32
C VAL A 443 -8.69 -12.96 2.95
N PRO A 444 -8.55 -13.20 4.28
CA PRO A 444 -9.25 -14.31 4.94
C PRO A 444 -10.77 -14.20 4.85
N LEU A 445 -11.31 -12.98 4.95
CA LEU A 445 -12.74 -12.74 4.83
C LEU A 445 -13.26 -13.16 3.44
N PHE A 446 -12.53 -12.82 2.39
CA PHE A 446 -12.84 -13.25 1.04
C PHE A 446 -12.85 -14.76 0.88
N GLY A 447 -11.83 -15.44 1.41
CA GLY A 447 -11.75 -16.90 1.37
C GLY A 447 -12.97 -17.58 2.00
N VAL A 448 -13.47 -17.10 3.14
CA VAL A 448 -14.67 -17.69 3.76
C VAL A 448 -15.97 -17.31 3.06
N VAL A 449 -16.06 -16.10 2.51
CA VAL A 449 -17.22 -15.64 1.73
C VAL A 449 -17.35 -16.44 0.45
N ILE A 450 -16.27 -16.59 -0.32
CA ILE A 450 -16.30 -17.30 -1.61
C ILE A 450 -16.63 -18.79 -1.39
N MET A 451 -16.06 -19.43 -0.37
CA MET A 451 -16.41 -20.80 -0.02
C MET A 451 -17.85 -20.92 0.45
N GLY A 452 -18.35 -19.95 1.21
CA GLY A 452 -19.73 -19.95 1.69
C GLY A 452 -20.73 -19.83 0.56
N MET A 453 -20.38 -19.01 -0.44
CA MET A 453 -21.21 -18.65 -1.58
C MET A 453 -21.23 -19.75 -2.65
N LEU A 454 -20.09 -20.39 -2.92
CA LEU A 454 -19.94 -21.36 -4.01
C LEU A 454 -20.00 -22.83 -3.56
N TRP A 455 -19.74 -23.14 -2.28
CA TRP A 455 -19.65 -24.51 -1.78
C TRP A 455 -20.69 -24.80 -0.70
N LYS A 456 -21.73 -25.58 -1.06
CA LYS A 456 -22.84 -25.90 -0.14
C LYS A 456 -22.39 -26.71 1.08
N GLN A 457 -21.32 -27.50 0.95
CA GLN A 457 -20.79 -28.34 2.02
C GLN A 457 -20.00 -27.57 3.07
N ALA A 458 -19.69 -26.28 2.85
CA ALA A 458 -18.98 -25.50 3.86
C ALA A 458 -19.80 -25.44 5.17
N THR A 459 -19.17 -25.71 6.31
CA THR A 459 -19.88 -25.82 7.60
C THR A 459 -19.69 -24.56 8.45
N PRO A 460 -20.55 -24.32 9.46
CA PRO A 460 -20.35 -23.27 10.45
C PRO A 460 -18.96 -23.25 11.09
N ALA A 461 -18.46 -24.43 11.48
CA ALA A 461 -17.12 -24.58 12.05
C ALA A 461 -16.02 -24.29 11.02
N GLY A 462 -16.20 -24.74 9.77
CA GLY A 462 -15.27 -24.46 8.68
C GLY A 462 -15.13 -22.97 8.40
N GLY A 463 -16.25 -22.24 8.33
CA GLY A 463 -16.24 -20.79 8.16
C GLY A 463 -15.54 -20.04 9.30
N PHE A 464 -15.81 -20.42 10.55
CA PHE A 464 -15.16 -19.80 11.71
C PHE A 464 -13.65 -20.03 11.73
N TRP A 465 -13.22 -21.29 11.66
CA TRP A 465 -11.80 -21.64 11.73
C TRP A 465 -11.04 -21.20 10.48
N GLY A 466 -11.68 -21.19 9.31
CA GLY A 466 -11.09 -20.64 8.09
C GLY A 466 -10.72 -19.16 8.22
N LEU A 467 -11.63 -18.37 8.78
CA LEU A 467 -11.39 -16.95 9.04
C LEU A 467 -10.33 -16.75 10.12
N ALA A 468 -10.47 -17.45 11.26
CA ALA A 468 -9.55 -17.31 12.39
C ALA A 468 -8.11 -17.71 12.04
N THR A 469 -7.92 -18.87 11.41
CA THR A 469 -6.60 -19.37 11.03
C THR A 469 -5.99 -18.55 9.89
N GLY A 470 -6.79 -18.08 8.93
CA GLY A 470 -6.33 -17.17 7.88
C GLY A 470 -5.80 -15.85 8.42
N THR A 471 -6.58 -15.18 9.28
CA THR A 471 -6.14 -13.94 9.92
C THR A 471 -4.91 -14.15 10.81
N LEU A 472 -4.88 -15.23 11.59
CA LEU A 472 -3.72 -15.55 12.43
C LEU A 472 -2.47 -15.83 11.57
N ALA A 473 -2.59 -16.62 10.51
CA ALA A 473 -1.49 -16.93 9.60
C ALA A 473 -0.95 -15.67 8.92
N SER A 474 -1.83 -14.77 8.45
CA SER A 474 -1.45 -13.47 7.90
C SER A 474 -0.60 -12.64 8.88
N ILE A 475 -1.05 -12.53 10.14
CA ILE A 475 -0.32 -11.80 11.18
C ILE A 475 1.01 -12.49 11.50
N CYS A 476 1.02 -13.82 11.62
CA CYS A 476 2.23 -14.60 11.88
C CYS A 476 3.26 -14.46 10.75
N MET A 477 2.84 -14.43 9.48
CA MET A 477 3.73 -14.21 8.34
C MET A 477 4.35 -12.80 8.37
N PHE A 478 3.56 -11.78 8.68
CA PHE A 478 4.09 -10.43 8.85
C PHE A 478 5.09 -10.33 10.00
N LEU A 479 4.74 -10.88 11.18
CA LEU A 479 5.64 -10.93 12.33
C LEU A 479 6.89 -11.75 12.02
N TYR A 480 6.77 -12.86 11.29
CA TYR A 480 7.89 -13.67 10.83
C TYR A 480 8.91 -12.82 10.06
N VAL A 481 8.45 -12.00 9.12
CA VAL A 481 9.33 -11.18 8.28
C VAL A 481 9.90 -9.94 8.99
N HIS A 482 9.14 -9.31 9.91
CA HIS A 482 9.51 -8.01 10.50
C HIS A 482 10.02 -8.08 11.95
N TRP A 483 9.55 -9.06 12.74
CA TRP A 483 9.77 -9.09 14.18
C TRP A 483 10.75 -10.17 14.64
N PHE A 484 10.98 -11.23 13.86
CA PHE A 484 11.96 -12.24 14.25
C PHE A 484 13.39 -11.74 13.97
N PRO A 485 14.21 -11.53 15.03
CA PRO A 485 15.58 -11.07 14.88
C PRO A 485 16.43 -12.24 14.38
N GLY A 486 16.42 -12.48 13.07
CA GLY A 486 17.57 -13.08 12.42
C GLY A 486 18.69 -12.04 12.49
N TRP A 487 19.61 -12.14 13.47
CA TRP A 487 20.74 -11.22 13.61
C TRP A 487 21.75 -11.32 12.44
N TYR A 488 21.41 -12.07 11.39
CA TYR A 488 22.15 -12.12 10.15
C TYR A 488 21.52 -11.17 9.13
N VAL A 489 22.17 -10.02 8.93
CA VAL A 489 21.89 -9.10 7.83
C VAL A 489 23.02 -9.28 6.81
N PRO A 490 22.78 -9.72 5.57
CA PRO A 490 23.81 -9.71 4.53
C PRO A 490 24.33 -8.28 4.32
N PHE A 491 25.52 -8.13 3.75
CA PHE A 491 25.98 -6.80 3.33
C PHE A 491 24.96 -6.19 2.37
N MET A 492 24.57 -4.95 2.64
CA MET A 492 23.83 -4.11 1.70
C MET A 492 24.79 -3.12 1.02
N GLU A 493 24.36 -2.51 -0.07
CA GLU A 493 25.12 -1.45 -0.75
C GLU A 493 25.53 -0.32 0.20
N LYS A 494 24.64 0.08 1.12
CA LYS A 494 24.93 1.10 2.14
C LYS A 494 25.93 0.65 3.21
N ASP A 495 26.17 -0.66 3.34
CA ASP A 495 27.16 -1.18 4.29
C ASP A 495 28.60 -0.97 3.79
N VAL A 496 28.80 -0.66 2.50
CA VAL A 496 30.09 -0.23 1.95
C VAL A 496 30.23 1.28 2.16
N LYS A 497 30.82 1.70 3.28
CA LYS A 497 30.99 3.11 3.68
C LYS A 497 32.00 3.85 2.79
N ASP A 498 33.11 3.19 2.47
CA ASP A 498 34.20 3.77 1.67
C ASP A 498 34.56 2.80 0.54
N LEU A 499 33.81 2.89 -0.56
CA LEU A 499 34.02 2.05 -1.73
C LEU A 499 35.42 2.26 -2.33
N PRO A 500 35.93 3.51 -2.51
CA PRO A 500 37.29 3.72 -3.03
C PRO A 500 38.37 3.03 -2.20
N ALA A 501 38.36 3.20 -0.88
CA ALA A 501 39.36 2.56 -0.02
C ALA A 501 39.24 1.03 -0.03
N LEU A 502 38.01 0.50 -0.03
CA LEU A 502 37.77 -0.94 -0.12
C LEU A 502 38.27 -1.51 -1.44
N ALA A 503 37.92 -0.86 -2.56
CA ALA A 503 38.30 -1.27 -3.89
C ALA A 503 39.83 -1.27 -4.04
N GLN A 504 40.51 -0.23 -3.55
CA GLN A 504 41.97 -0.15 -3.58
C GLN A 504 42.63 -1.28 -2.79
N LYS A 505 42.13 -1.60 -1.58
CA LYS A 505 42.65 -2.71 -0.76
C LYS A 505 42.43 -4.07 -1.40
N LEU A 506 41.27 -4.30 -2.01
CA LEU A 506 40.94 -5.56 -2.68
C LEU A 506 41.70 -5.73 -4.00
N HIS A 507 41.89 -4.64 -4.76
CA HIS A 507 42.64 -4.65 -6.01
C HIS A 507 44.15 -4.84 -5.76
N SER A 508 44.73 -4.11 -4.81
CA SER A 508 46.14 -4.25 -4.43
C SER A 508 46.46 -5.50 -3.63
N ALA A 509 45.43 -6.24 -3.17
CA ALA A 509 45.58 -7.40 -2.29
C ALA A 509 46.46 -7.09 -1.05
N SER A 510 46.27 -5.91 -0.45
CA SER A 510 47.20 -5.31 0.53
C SER A 510 47.40 -6.11 1.82
N THR A 511 46.52 -7.08 2.11
CA THR A 511 46.59 -7.97 3.29
C THR A 511 46.24 -9.40 2.89
N PRO A 512 46.65 -10.42 3.66
CA PRO A 512 46.32 -11.83 3.37
C PRO A 512 44.80 -12.07 3.21
N ILE A 513 43.97 -11.41 4.04
CA ILE A 513 42.51 -11.45 3.91
C ILE A 513 42.02 -10.72 2.65
N ALA A 514 42.58 -9.56 2.29
CA ALA A 514 42.21 -8.87 1.05
C ALA A 514 42.56 -9.68 -0.20
N ALA A 515 43.72 -10.36 -0.20
CA ALA A 515 44.11 -11.29 -1.27
C ALA A 515 43.11 -12.43 -1.43
N HIS A 516 42.71 -13.04 -0.31
CA HIS A 516 41.73 -14.13 -0.33
C HIS A 516 40.35 -13.66 -0.80
N VAL A 517 39.87 -12.51 -0.33
CA VAL A 517 38.60 -11.93 -0.80
C VAL A 517 38.68 -11.68 -2.30
N SER A 518 39.73 -11.01 -2.78
CA SER A 518 39.95 -10.68 -4.19
C SER A 518 39.96 -11.90 -5.10
N GLN A 519 40.62 -13.00 -4.69
CA GLN A 519 40.66 -14.26 -5.45
C GLN A 519 39.28 -14.92 -5.60
N ASN A 520 38.41 -14.75 -4.60
CA ASN A 520 37.07 -15.33 -4.59
C ASN A 520 36.00 -14.40 -5.18
N LEU A 521 36.37 -13.20 -5.63
CA LEU A 521 35.48 -12.35 -6.42
C LEU A 521 35.30 -12.94 -7.82
N SER A 522 34.09 -12.79 -8.37
CA SER A 522 33.80 -13.19 -9.74
C SER A 522 34.70 -12.43 -10.72
N PRO A 523 35.01 -13.01 -11.91
CA PRO A 523 35.84 -12.33 -12.91
C PRO A 523 35.28 -10.95 -13.29
N GLN A 524 33.94 -10.84 -13.37
CA GLN A 524 33.25 -9.59 -13.66
C GLN A 524 33.49 -8.53 -12.57
N THR A 525 33.34 -8.88 -11.29
CA THR A 525 33.58 -7.94 -10.19
C THR A 525 35.05 -7.50 -10.13
N ARG A 526 36.00 -8.41 -10.39
CA ARG A 526 37.43 -8.07 -10.44
C ARG A 526 37.76 -7.06 -11.53
N GLN A 527 37.17 -7.23 -12.72
CA GLN A 527 37.32 -6.28 -13.82
C GLN A 527 36.72 -4.92 -13.45
N LEU A 528 35.48 -4.88 -12.95
CA LEU A 528 34.84 -3.65 -12.50
C LEU A 528 35.65 -2.92 -11.41
N LEU A 529 36.27 -3.66 -10.48
CA LEU A 529 37.14 -3.08 -9.46
C LEU A 529 38.43 -2.50 -10.04
N ALA A 530 39.06 -3.18 -11.00
CA ALA A 530 40.26 -2.69 -11.67
C ALA A 530 39.98 -1.40 -12.44
N ASP A 531 38.91 -1.38 -13.22
CA ASP A 531 38.46 -0.21 -13.97
C ASP A 531 38.13 0.96 -13.03
N PHE A 532 37.49 0.67 -11.89
CA PHE A 532 37.15 1.67 -10.89
C PHE A 532 38.39 2.28 -10.23
N VAL A 533 39.35 1.44 -9.81
CA VAL A 533 40.60 1.89 -9.16
C VAL A 533 41.49 2.68 -10.13
N GLY A 534 41.50 2.32 -11.41
CA GLY A 534 42.23 3.03 -12.46
C GLY A 534 41.59 4.35 -12.92
N SER A 535 40.40 4.69 -12.43
CA SER A 535 39.69 5.91 -12.85
C SER A 535 40.11 7.15 -12.04
N ASP A 536 40.16 8.32 -12.69
CA ASP A 536 40.39 9.62 -12.03
C ASP A 536 39.34 9.96 -10.95
N LYS A 537 38.22 9.22 -10.92
CA LYS A 537 37.12 9.40 -9.96
C LYS A 537 37.50 9.01 -8.53
N VAL A 538 38.44 8.09 -8.33
CA VAL A 538 38.92 7.68 -7.00
C VAL A 538 39.66 8.84 -6.31
N GLY A 539 40.51 9.55 -7.05
CA GLY A 539 41.20 10.75 -6.56
C GLY A 539 40.23 11.90 -6.24
N ALA A 540 39.20 12.08 -7.07
CA ALA A 540 38.16 13.08 -6.83
C ALA A 540 37.29 12.77 -5.60
N MET A 541 36.98 11.50 -5.32
CA MET A 541 36.22 11.08 -4.14
C MET A 541 37.04 11.10 -2.84
N GLN A 542 38.37 10.96 -2.90
CA GLN A 542 39.25 10.99 -1.73
C GLN A 542 39.56 12.42 -1.22
N GLN A 543 39.18 13.50 -1.93
CA GLN A 543 39.32 14.87 -1.43
C GLN A 543 38.37 15.15 -0.25
N LYS A 544 38.92 15.11 0.97
CA LYS A 544 38.22 15.27 2.27
C LYS A 544 37.79 16.70 2.60
N GLY A 545 37.06 17.38 1.71
CA GLY A 545 36.40 18.65 2.00
C GLY A 545 35.02 18.47 2.64
N LEU A 546 34.69 19.25 3.68
CA LEU A 546 33.35 19.27 4.31
C LEU A 546 32.25 19.55 3.27
N TRP A 547 32.52 20.45 2.32
CA TRP A 547 31.64 20.82 1.21
C TRP A 547 31.39 19.69 0.20
N ASN A 548 32.41 18.86 -0.10
CA ASN A 548 32.24 17.71 -0.99
C ASN A 548 31.42 16.59 -0.33
N ARG A 549 31.53 16.40 1.00
CA ARG A 549 30.69 15.45 1.75
C ARG A 549 29.23 15.87 1.78
N LEU A 550 28.95 17.18 1.92
CA LEU A 550 27.60 17.73 1.84
C LEU A 550 27.03 17.64 0.42
N GLN A 551 27.83 17.85 -0.63
CA GLN A 551 27.40 17.67 -2.03
C GLN A 551 27.21 16.20 -2.42
N GLN A 552 28.01 15.26 -1.90
CA GLN A 552 27.84 13.82 -2.13
C GLN A 552 26.57 13.26 -1.47
N ALA A 553 26.12 13.84 -0.35
CA ALA A 553 24.87 13.45 0.30
C ALA A 553 23.61 13.82 -0.52
N VAL A 554 23.75 14.76 -1.47
CA VAL A 554 22.64 15.31 -2.27
C VAL A 554 22.68 14.84 -3.73
N ARG A 555 23.84 14.41 -4.26
CA ARG A 555 23.96 13.91 -5.64
C ARG A 555 23.54 12.44 -5.78
N THR A 556 22.93 12.11 -6.92
CA THR A 556 22.74 10.72 -7.36
C THR A 556 24.07 9.96 -7.38
N PRO A 557 24.11 8.70 -6.89
CA PRO A 557 25.30 7.87 -7.02
C PRO A 557 25.68 7.73 -8.49
N ASP A 558 26.96 7.92 -8.82
CA ASP A 558 27.48 7.65 -10.16
C ASP A 558 27.10 6.20 -10.56
N PRO A 559 26.45 5.98 -11.73
CA PRO A 559 26.02 4.64 -12.16
C PRO A 559 27.15 3.60 -12.16
N GLU A 560 28.39 4.01 -12.44
CA GLU A 560 29.55 3.11 -12.37
C GLU A 560 29.90 2.73 -10.93
N VAL A 561 29.86 3.70 -10.01
CA VAL A 561 30.05 3.47 -8.57
C VAL A 561 28.99 2.50 -8.04
N LEU A 562 27.74 2.68 -8.45
CA LEU A 562 26.64 1.81 -8.06
C LEU A 562 26.86 0.39 -8.60
N ARG A 563 27.19 0.24 -9.89
CA ARG A 563 27.50 -1.08 -10.49
C ARG A 563 28.61 -1.81 -9.76
N VAL A 564 29.72 -1.14 -9.47
CA VAL A 564 30.86 -1.73 -8.73
C VAL A 564 30.40 -2.14 -7.33
N ARG A 565 29.65 -1.28 -6.64
CA ARG A 565 29.14 -1.55 -5.29
C ARG A 565 28.18 -2.74 -5.26
N THR A 566 27.21 -2.82 -6.18
CA THR A 566 26.25 -3.92 -6.27
C THR A 566 26.97 -5.24 -6.56
N ALA A 567 27.91 -5.26 -7.52
CA ALA A 567 28.69 -6.45 -7.87
C ALA A 567 29.55 -6.92 -6.69
N LEU A 568 30.23 -5.99 -6.03
CA LEU A 568 31.06 -6.29 -4.86
C LEU A 568 30.24 -6.84 -3.69
N VAL A 569 29.10 -6.22 -3.38
CA VAL A 569 28.22 -6.68 -2.29
C VAL A 569 27.68 -8.09 -2.57
N LYS A 570 27.32 -8.40 -3.81
CA LYS A 570 26.90 -9.74 -4.22
C LYS A 570 27.98 -10.79 -3.91
N ASP A 571 29.22 -10.52 -4.30
CA ASP A 571 30.33 -11.46 -4.09
C ASP A 571 30.76 -11.55 -2.63
N LEU A 572 30.76 -10.43 -1.89
CA LEU A 572 30.97 -10.42 -0.44
C LEU A 572 29.92 -11.27 0.30
N ASN A 573 28.66 -11.21 -0.12
CA ASN A 573 27.60 -12.04 0.46
C ASN A 573 27.72 -13.52 0.12
N SER A 574 28.26 -13.86 -1.06
CA SER A 574 28.61 -15.25 -1.40
C SER A 574 29.66 -15.79 -0.44
N LEU A 575 30.71 -15.00 -0.17
CA LEU A 575 31.78 -15.33 0.77
C LEU A 575 31.29 -15.58 2.20
N LEU A 576 30.22 -14.90 2.63
CA LEU A 576 29.67 -15.12 3.97
C LEU A 576 29.25 -16.57 4.20
N ASN A 577 28.76 -17.27 3.16
CA ASN A 577 28.27 -18.64 3.31
C ASN A 577 29.36 -19.70 3.10
N GLN A 578 30.60 -19.30 2.78
CA GLN A 578 31.69 -20.24 2.53
C GLN A 578 32.37 -20.67 3.85
N PRO A 579 32.60 -21.97 4.06
CA PRO A 579 33.40 -22.45 5.19
C PRO A 579 34.87 -22.06 5.00
N GLY A 580 35.60 -21.89 6.10
CA GLY A 580 37.05 -21.69 6.06
C GLY A 580 37.51 -20.26 5.71
N LEU A 581 36.64 -19.25 5.88
CA LEU A 581 37.05 -17.85 5.75
C LEU A 581 38.10 -17.47 6.79
N TYR A 582 38.03 -18.01 8.02
CA TYR A 582 39.02 -17.77 9.07
C TYR A 582 40.20 -18.75 9.01
N THR A 583 41.42 -18.22 8.97
CA THR A 583 42.66 -18.91 9.36
C THR A 583 43.56 -17.94 10.13
N ALA A 584 44.38 -18.45 11.05
CA ALA A 584 45.27 -17.63 11.88
C ALA A 584 46.24 -16.77 11.04
N GLU A 585 46.73 -17.34 9.94
CA GLU A 585 47.60 -16.64 8.98
C GLU A 585 46.83 -15.56 8.19
N ARG A 586 45.61 -15.85 7.73
CA ARG A 586 44.83 -14.89 6.93
C ARG A 586 44.41 -13.65 7.72
N PHE A 587 44.18 -13.82 9.03
CA PHE A 587 43.81 -12.75 9.94
C PHE A 587 44.98 -12.24 10.80
N SER A 588 46.22 -12.58 10.44
CA SER A 588 47.41 -12.04 11.11
C SER A 588 47.43 -10.51 10.96
N GLY A 589 47.39 -9.79 12.08
CA GLY A 589 47.34 -8.32 12.09
C GLY A 589 45.93 -7.70 12.09
N VAL A 590 44.86 -8.52 12.11
CA VAL A 590 43.47 -8.04 12.28
C VAL A 590 43.07 -8.13 13.75
N SER A 591 42.63 -7.02 14.34
CA SER A 591 42.11 -7.03 15.72
C SER A 591 40.71 -7.61 15.78
N LEU A 592 40.61 -8.90 16.08
CA LEU A 592 39.33 -9.59 16.28
C LEU A 592 38.75 -9.33 17.68
N ASP A 593 37.43 -9.22 17.76
CA ASP A 593 36.69 -9.12 19.04
C ASP A 593 36.81 -10.42 19.88
N GLN A 594 36.53 -10.32 21.18
CA GLN A 594 36.69 -11.44 22.11
C GLN A 594 35.80 -12.64 21.74
N ALA A 595 34.60 -12.37 21.23
CA ALA A 595 33.66 -13.40 20.80
C ALA A 595 34.19 -14.17 19.58
N ALA A 596 34.75 -13.49 18.58
CA ALA A 596 35.31 -14.11 17.38
C ALA A 596 36.53 -14.97 17.68
N ARG A 597 37.35 -14.60 18.67
CA ARG A 597 38.51 -15.39 19.11
C ARG A 597 38.13 -16.70 19.80
N GLN A 598 36.98 -16.74 20.45
CA GLN A 598 36.49 -17.91 21.20
C GLN A 598 35.56 -18.82 20.38
N THR A 599 35.13 -18.36 19.21
CA THR A 599 34.20 -19.10 18.36
C THR A 599 34.95 -20.12 17.51
N ASP A 600 34.58 -21.40 17.61
CA ASP A 600 35.11 -22.48 16.76
C ASP A 600 34.35 -22.50 15.42
N PRO A 601 34.97 -22.10 14.29
CA PRO A 601 34.29 -21.97 13.01
C PRO A 601 33.80 -23.32 12.44
N SER A 602 34.43 -24.43 12.85
CA SER A 602 34.09 -25.78 12.38
C SER A 602 32.74 -26.28 12.91
N LYS A 603 32.26 -25.68 14.02
CA LYS A 603 30.99 -26.01 14.66
C LYS A 603 29.83 -25.15 14.16
N LEU A 604 30.14 -24.08 13.43
CA LEU A 604 29.13 -23.16 12.92
C LEU A 604 28.49 -23.73 11.65
N LYS A 605 27.16 -23.66 11.58
CA LYS A 605 26.38 -24.02 10.39
C LYS A 605 25.53 -22.84 9.95
N SER A 606 25.25 -22.79 8.65
CA SER A 606 24.30 -21.86 8.03
C SER A 606 24.44 -20.40 8.50
N GLU A 607 23.53 -19.92 9.35
CA GLU A 607 23.43 -18.51 9.75
C GLU A 607 24.53 -18.06 10.69
N ASP A 608 24.94 -18.93 11.61
CA ASP A 608 25.97 -18.58 12.58
C ASP A 608 27.33 -18.48 11.89
N LEU A 609 27.56 -19.31 10.87
CA LEU A 609 28.74 -19.22 10.00
C LEU A 609 28.75 -17.89 9.23
N ALA A 610 27.63 -17.54 8.59
CA ALA A 610 27.54 -16.32 7.82
C ALA A 610 27.64 -15.06 8.69
N ARG A 611 27.09 -15.10 9.91
CA ARG A 611 27.21 -14.05 10.91
C ARG A 611 28.66 -13.89 11.37
N PHE A 612 29.32 -14.99 11.70
CA PHE A 612 30.73 -15.00 12.09
C PHE A 612 31.61 -14.45 10.97
N ASN A 613 31.44 -14.94 9.74
CA ASN A 613 32.17 -14.46 8.56
C ASN A 613 31.95 -12.97 8.29
N ARG A 614 30.74 -12.44 8.51
CA ARG A 614 30.48 -11.00 8.37
C ARG A 614 31.23 -10.19 9.42
N ARG A 615 31.28 -10.66 10.68
CA ARG A 615 32.06 -10.02 11.75
C ARG A 615 33.55 -10.03 11.45
N LEU A 616 34.08 -11.12 10.89
CA LEU A 616 35.46 -11.20 10.44
C LEU A 616 35.77 -10.18 9.34
N LEU A 617 34.93 -10.08 8.29
CA LEU A 617 35.14 -9.11 7.22
C LEU A 617 35.04 -7.67 7.71
N VAL A 618 34.09 -7.35 8.59
CA VAL A 618 34.02 -6.02 9.23
C VAL A 618 35.26 -5.75 10.08
N SER A 619 35.81 -6.75 10.77
CA SER A 619 37.03 -6.58 11.56
C SER A 619 38.26 -6.38 10.68
N ALA A 620 38.30 -7.00 9.50
CA ALA A 620 39.36 -6.81 8.50
C ALA A 620 39.28 -5.46 7.78
N PHE A 621 38.07 -4.92 7.59
CA PHE A 621 37.81 -3.66 6.88
C PHE A 621 36.91 -2.71 7.70
N PRO A 622 37.34 -2.27 8.89
CA PRO A 622 36.46 -1.54 9.83
C PRO A 622 36.14 -0.12 9.38
N ALA A 623 37.02 0.51 8.59
CA ALA A 623 36.79 1.84 8.04
C ALA A 623 35.84 1.79 6.84
N GLU A 624 35.86 0.69 6.09
CA GLU A 624 35.18 0.53 4.81
C GLU A 624 33.83 -0.17 4.92
N LEU A 625 33.68 -1.12 5.84
CA LEU A 625 32.46 -1.91 6.03
C LEU A 625 31.72 -1.53 7.30
N ALA A 626 30.40 -1.43 7.20
CA ALA A 626 29.53 -1.08 8.31
C ALA A 626 29.41 -2.25 9.31
N PRO A 627 29.37 -1.97 10.62
CA PRO A 627 29.16 -3.00 11.62
C PRO A 627 27.82 -3.70 11.44
N MET A 628 27.70 -4.89 12.04
CA MET A 628 26.43 -5.62 12.06
C MET A 628 25.43 -4.85 12.90
N ARG A 629 24.38 -4.37 12.27
CA ARG A 629 23.28 -3.66 12.92
C ARG A 629 22.13 -4.61 13.19
N LYS A 630 21.37 -4.35 14.25
CA LYS A 630 20.04 -4.96 14.40
C LYS A 630 19.16 -4.40 13.28
N LEU A 631 18.36 -5.27 12.66
CA LEU A 631 17.24 -4.79 11.85
C LEU A 631 16.36 -3.96 12.77
N GLU A 632 16.05 -2.74 12.35
CA GLU A 632 14.97 -1.98 12.96
C GLU A 632 13.67 -2.76 12.74
N ALA A 633 12.68 -2.64 13.63
CA ALA A 633 11.40 -3.35 13.50
C ALA A 633 10.64 -3.03 12.18
N THR A 634 11.10 -2.00 11.48
CA THR A 634 10.59 -1.49 10.21
C THR A 634 11.30 -2.07 8.98
N GLN A 635 12.42 -2.78 9.18
CA GLN A 635 13.21 -3.36 8.09
C GLN A 635 12.89 -4.84 7.92
N LEU A 636 12.51 -5.20 6.70
CA LEU A 636 12.27 -6.57 6.27
C LEU A 636 13.53 -7.43 6.40
N ASN A 637 13.39 -8.62 6.98
CA ASN A 637 14.43 -9.64 6.96
C ASN A 637 14.46 -10.30 5.56
N PRO A 638 15.54 -10.13 4.77
CA PRO A 638 15.58 -10.60 3.37
C PRO A 638 15.43 -12.12 3.21
N ARG A 639 15.90 -12.92 4.18
CA ARG A 639 15.75 -14.38 4.14
C ARG A 639 14.32 -14.82 4.42
N HIS A 640 13.69 -14.21 5.42
CA HIS A 640 12.30 -14.50 5.72
C HIS A 640 11.39 -14.04 4.59
N ALA A 641 11.73 -12.90 3.97
CA ALA A 641 11.09 -12.45 2.75
C ALA A 641 11.25 -13.45 1.60
N GLU A 642 12.45 -14.03 1.42
CA GLU A 642 12.69 -15.07 0.44
C GLU A 642 11.83 -16.32 0.68
N HIS A 643 11.63 -16.75 1.93
CA HIS A 643 10.75 -17.88 2.23
C HIS A 643 9.29 -17.64 1.83
N ILE A 644 8.80 -16.42 1.96
CA ILE A 644 7.39 -16.09 1.66
C ILE A 644 7.21 -15.71 0.19
N ALA A 645 8.08 -14.84 -0.33
CA ALA A 645 7.99 -14.28 -1.67
C ALA A 645 8.83 -15.02 -2.71
N THR A 646 9.53 -16.09 -2.33
CA THR A 646 10.37 -16.93 -3.20
C THR A 646 11.48 -16.16 -3.92
N SER A 647 11.90 -15.02 -3.35
CA SER A 647 12.85 -14.09 -3.97
C SER A 647 13.73 -13.41 -2.92
N PRO A 648 15.08 -13.45 -3.08
CA PRO A 648 16.00 -12.74 -2.19
C PRO A 648 16.01 -11.21 -2.40
N LYS A 649 15.38 -10.71 -3.49
CA LYS A 649 15.22 -9.28 -3.77
C LYS A 649 13.84 -8.74 -3.39
N ALA A 650 12.97 -9.57 -2.82
CA ALA A 650 11.60 -9.21 -2.50
C ALA A 650 11.54 -7.97 -1.61
N GLN A 651 10.78 -6.97 -2.07
CA GLN A 651 10.46 -5.78 -1.28
C GLN A 651 9.20 -6.03 -0.44
N ASP A 652 8.89 -5.12 0.50
CA ASP A 652 7.74 -5.24 1.41
C ASP A 652 6.43 -5.54 0.66
N MET A 653 6.23 -4.88 -0.49
CA MET A 653 5.05 -5.08 -1.31
C MET A 653 4.96 -6.52 -1.86
N ALA A 654 6.07 -7.09 -2.34
CA ALA A 654 6.10 -8.46 -2.84
C ALA A 654 5.75 -9.47 -1.74
N VAL A 655 6.31 -9.27 -0.53
CA VAL A 655 5.97 -10.10 0.63
C VAL A 655 4.50 -10.00 0.98
N ASN A 656 3.91 -8.80 0.96
CA ASN A 656 2.48 -8.63 1.21
C ASN A 656 1.62 -9.39 0.17
N MET A 657 1.98 -9.32 -1.11
CA MET A 657 1.23 -10.00 -2.18
C MET A 657 1.28 -11.52 -2.04
N PHE A 658 2.46 -12.10 -1.80
CA PHE A 658 2.57 -13.54 -1.57
C PHE A 658 1.91 -13.97 -0.25
N SER A 659 2.06 -13.18 0.82
CA SER A 659 1.38 -13.45 2.10
C SER A 659 -0.14 -13.46 1.94
N ALA A 660 -0.70 -12.56 1.13
CA ALA A 660 -2.11 -12.58 0.78
C ALA A 660 -2.50 -13.86 0.04
N PHE A 661 -1.73 -14.27 -0.96
CA PHE A 661 -1.99 -15.53 -1.68
C PHE A 661 -1.96 -16.76 -0.74
N TRP A 662 -0.93 -16.87 0.10
CA TRP A 662 -0.81 -17.97 1.06
C TRP A 662 -1.93 -17.95 2.10
N SER A 663 -2.31 -16.78 2.58
CA SER A 663 -3.42 -16.60 3.51
C SER A 663 -4.75 -17.06 2.90
N LEU A 664 -5.01 -16.69 1.64
CA LEU A 664 -6.21 -17.13 0.93
C LEU A 664 -6.26 -18.66 0.80
N LEU A 665 -5.15 -19.28 0.39
CA LEU A 665 -5.05 -20.74 0.27
C LEU A 665 -5.25 -21.43 1.63
N LEU A 666 -4.64 -20.90 2.69
CA LEU A 666 -4.78 -21.44 4.04
C LEU A 666 -6.22 -21.32 4.54
N THR A 667 -6.86 -20.18 4.35
CA THR A 667 -8.28 -20.00 4.68
C THR A 667 -9.15 -21.02 3.97
N ILE A 668 -9.04 -21.12 2.63
CA ILE A 668 -9.83 -22.06 1.83
C ILE A 668 -9.55 -23.51 2.27
N GLY A 669 -8.28 -23.86 2.44
CA GLY A 669 -7.85 -25.18 2.91
C GLY A 669 -8.42 -25.54 4.27
N THR A 670 -8.39 -24.62 5.24
CA THR A 670 -8.99 -24.82 6.56
C THR A 670 -10.50 -24.97 6.47
N VAL A 671 -11.20 -24.15 5.67
CA VAL A 671 -12.65 -24.29 5.46
C VAL A 671 -12.96 -25.68 4.93
N ILE A 672 -12.23 -26.16 3.91
CA ILE A 672 -12.41 -27.48 3.32
C ILE A 672 -12.15 -28.58 4.36
N MET A 673 -10.97 -28.58 4.98
CA MET A 673 -10.56 -29.60 5.93
C MET A 673 -11.56 -29.71 7.08
N VAL A 674 -11.89 -28.61 7.75
CA VAL A 674 -12.82 -28.63 8.88
C VAL A 674 -14.22 -29.04 8.43
N SER A 675 -14.67 -28.60 7.25
CA SER A 675 -15.99 -28.96 6.72
C SER A 675 -16.13 -30.46 6.42
N LEU A 676 -15.05 -31.15 6.04
CA LEU A 676 -15.05 -32.60 5.84
C LEU A 676 -15.30 -33.39 7.14
N PHE A 677 -14.97 -32.82 8.30
CA PHE A 677 -15.14 -33.46 9.61
C PHE A 677 -16.29 -32.89 10.43
N THR A 678 -17.09 -31.97 9.88
CA THR A 678 -18.18 -31.31 10.59
C THR A 678 -19.48 -31.33 9.77
N ARG A 679 -20.61 -30.99 10.40
CA ARG A 679 -21.92 -31.12 9.76
C ARG A 679 -22.31 -29.85 9.01
N PRO A 680 -22.67 -29.92 7.70
CA PRO A 680 -23.21 -28.79 6.98
C PRO A 680 -24.64 -28.47 7.45
N LYS A 681 -25.07 -27.22 7.22
CA LYS A 681 -26.46 -26.83 7.45
C LYS A 681 -27.38 -27.52 6.42
N PRO A 682 -28.64 -27.83 6.77
CA PRO A 682 -29.61 -28.32 5.81
C PRO A 682 -29.84 -27.35 4.65
N ASP A 683 -30.09 -27.87 3.45
CA ASP A 683 -30.32 -27.07 2.23
C ASP A 683 -31.44 -26.01 2.40
N SER A 684 -32.43 -26.27 3.25
CA SER A 684 -33.51 -25.34 3.58
C SER A 684 -33.03 -24.07 4.29
N GLU A 685 -32.01 -24.16 5.14
CA GLU A 685 -31.45 -23.01 5.87
C GLU A 685 -30.51 -22.16 5.01
N ILE A 686 -29.93 -22.75 3.96
CA ILE A 686 -28.92 -22.11 3.11
C ILE A 686 -29.40 -21.83 1.69
N LYS A 687 -30.70 -22.01 1.41
CA LYS A 687 -31.31 -21.84 0.09
C LYS A 687 -30.96 -20.50 -0.57
N HIS A 688 -30.92 -19.41 0.20
CA HIS A 688 -30.61 -18.07 -0.32
C HIS A 688 -29.17 -17.63 -0.05
N LEU A 689 -28.30 -18.54 0.40
CA LEU A 689 -26.94 -18.25 0.88
C LEU A 689 -25.85 -18.98 0.09
N VAL A 690 -26.23 -19.81 -0.89
CA VAL A 690 -25.33 -20.57 -1.77
C VAL A 690 -25.87 -20.56 -3.21
N TYR A 691 -25.01 -20.33 -4.20
CA TYR A 691 -25.41 -20.26 -5.61
C TYR A 691 -26.17 -21.50 -6.10
N GLY A 692 -25.71 -22.69 -5.75
CA GLY A 692 -26.32 -23.93 -6.21
C GLY A 692 -27.75 -24.17 -5.70
N LEU A 693 -28.22 -23.37 -4.75
CA LEU A 693 -29.56 -23.48 -4.15
C LEU A 693 -30.38 -22.19 -4.31
N ALA A 694 -29.74 -21.07 -4.66
CA ALA A 694 -30.36 -19.77 -4.75
C ALA A 694 -31.05 -19.57 -6.12
N PRO A 695 -32.35 -19.25 -6.14
CA PRO A 695 -32.99 -18.83 -7.38
C PRO A 695 -32.42 -17.45 -7.77
N LEU A 696 -31.66 -17.40 -8.85
CA LEU A 696 -31.09 -16.15 -9.35
C LEU A 696 -32.23 -15.23 -9.84
N PRO A 697 -32.21 -13.93 -9.51
CA PRO A 697 -33.21 -12.99 -9.98
C PRO A 697 -33.12 -12.90 -11.50
N ASP A 698 -34.21 -13.20 -12.19
CA ASP A 698 -34.35 -12.99 -13.62
C ASP A 698 -35.13 -11.69 -13.84
N GLU A 699 -34.53 -10.71 -14.52
CA GLU A 699 -35.18 -9.45 -14.88
C GLU A 699 -35.90 -9.53 -16.24
N GLY A 700 -36.05 -10.73 -16.81
CA GLY A 700 -36.74 -10.96 -18.07
C GLY A 700 -35.87 -10.70 -19.30
N GLN A 701 -36.46 -10.88 -20.49
CA GLN A 701 -35.75 -10.70 -21.74
C GLN A 701 -35.38 -9.22 -21.95
N CYS A 702 -34.10 -8.98 -22.21
CA CYS A 702 -33.58 -7.69 -22.65
C CYS A 702 -32.72 -7.86 -23.91
N PRO A 703 -32.61 -6.84 -24.76
CA PRO A 703 -31.70 -6.85 -25.89
C PRO A 703 -30.27 -7.18 -25.44
N TRP A 704 -29.50 -7.85 -26.30
CA TRP A 704 -28.15 -8.32 -25.95
C TRP A 704 -27.22 -7.19 -25.48
N TYR A 705 -27.38 -5.97 -25.98
CA TYR A 705 -26.60 -4.79 -25.61
C TYR A 705 -27.01 -4.17 -24.25
N GLU A 706 -28.14 -4.58 -23.67
CA GLU A 706 -28.54 -4.15 -22.32
C GLU A 706 -28.09 -5.13 -21.23
N LYS A 707 -27.57 -6.30 -21.64
CA LYS A 707 -27.10 -7.31 -20.70
C LYS A 707 -25.82 -6.82 -20.00
N PRO A 708 -25.75 -6.82 -18.67
CA PRO A 708 -24.54 -6.44 -17.94
C PRO A 708 -23.30 -7.26 -18.36
N VAL A 709 -23.49 -8.54 -18.65
CA VAL A 709 -22.41 -9.44 -19.11
C VAL A 709 -21.77 -8.95 -20.41
N PHE A 710 -22.54 -8.38 -21.34
CA PHE A 710 -21.99 -7.84 -22.58
C PHE A 710 -21.03 -6.68 -22.30
N TRP A 711 -21.45 -5.70 -21.49
CA TRP A 711 -20.60 -4.57 -21.12
C TRP A 711 -19.40 -5.00 -20.27
N ALA A 712 -19.57 -5.97 -19.37
CA ALA A 712 -18.45 -6.55 -18.64
C ALA A 712 -17.41 -7.19 -19.58
N ALA A 713 -17.85 -7.89 -20.63
CA ALA A 713 -16.96 -8.46 -21.64
C ALA A 713 -16.24 -7.35 -22.45
N VAL A 714 -16.94 -6.28 -22.84
CA VAL A 714 -16.33 -5.12 -23.51
C VAL A 714 -15.23 -4.51 -22.64
N VAL A 715 -15.49 -4.27 -21.35
CA VAL A 715 -14.48 -3.76 -20.42
C VAL A 715 -13.31 -4.74 -20.27
N GLY A 716 -13.58 -6.05 -20.25
CA GLY A 716 -12.54 -7.08 -20.24
C GLY A 716 -11.65 -7.05 -21.50
N VAL A 717 -12.23 -6.83 -22.69
CA VAL A 717 -11.46 -6.68 -23.94
C VAL A 717 -10.58 -5.43 -23.88
N VAL A 718 -11.13 -4.29 -23.43
CA VAL A 718 -10.33 -3.06 -23.26
C VAL A 718 -9.19 -3.28 -22.28
N LEU A 719 -9.44 -3.98 -21.16
CA LEU A 719 -8.40 -4.33 -20.19
C LEU A 719 -7.26 -5.12 -20.84
N VAL A 720 -7.57 -6.12 -21.67
CA VAL A 720 -6.55 -6.91 -22.38
C VAL A 720 -5.74 -6.04 -23.34
N ILE A 721 -6.42 -5.18 -24.12
CA ILE A 721 -5.75 -4.25 -25.04
C ILE A 721 -4.78 -3.33 -24.27
N VAL A 722 -5.20 -2.75 -23.14
CA VAL A 722 -4.34 -1.88 -22.33
C VAL A 722 -3.13 -2.65 -21.78
N ASN A 723 -3.29 -3.90 -21.33
CA ASN A 723 -2.17 -4.71 -20.87
C ASN A 723 -1.18 -5.04 -21.99
N ILE A 724 -1.65 -5.24 -23.23
CA ILE A 724 -0.79 -5.48 -24.40
C ILE A 724 -0.01 -4.21 -24.78
N ILE A 725 -0.65 -3.03 -24.74
CA ILE A 725 0.00 -1.75 -25.08
C ILE A 725 1.20 -1.47 -24.16
N PHE A 726 1.08 -1.82 -22.88
CA PHE A 726 2.10 -1.56 -21.86
C PHE A 726 2.87 -2.82 -21.45
N TRP A 727 2.86 -3.87 -22.26
CA TRP A 727 3.49 -5.16 -21.96
C TRP A 727 4.99 -5.02 -21.65
#